data_AF-A0A5E9ATP4-F1
#
_entry.id   AF-A0A5E9ATP4-F1
#
_cell.length_a   1.000
_cell.length_b   1.000
_cell.length_c   1.000
_cell.angle_alpha   90.00
_cell.angle_beta   90.00
_cell.angle_gamma   90.00
#
_symmetry.space_group_name_H-M   'P 1'
#
loop_
_entity.id
_entity.type
_entity.pdbx_description
1 polymer ?
#
loop_
_entity_poly.entity_id
_entity_poly.type
_entity_poly.pdbx_seq_one_letter_code
_entity_poly.pdbx_strand_id
1 'polypeptide(L)'
;MASVKSKPRKKAAAGAKAEEKPARLADYLLARAPAEDIAAYDAADLERAGELAARAVASHRKGESVVAVDADSGVACDGRPVTVITVVNDNMPFLFDSILGEITESSGQPTLVTHPIVTVRHGKAGVVEILGDGGKEDDEHERLSVVHVHIPRLTAEEAKSLTERLRKMLSQVRAAVVDWKRMLARLDQAISEFRYSAVPLDKKSVAEAIAFLEWLRDDNFTFLGMREFKYVGGEESGSLERADKPGLGILADPDVLVLRRGTEAVTTTPEIRAFLHGPEPLIVTKANAKSLVHRRIYLDYVGVKTYTAKGALAGELRIVGLFTSTAYTRSVMKIPYLRSKAETIIAKSGFNPNDHSGKALINVLESYPRDEFFQVPVPVLRKHANAILGLVERPRIRALVRADQFDRFVSILVFVPRDRYDSVVREKIGAYLKTVFEGRLSAYYPAFPEGGLARVHFIIGRSGGKTPKIEQSTIEAAIRDIVRTWQDALSEAAEAAGSDPALKAIAARFPESYRDSFSAAVALADAGRIAKISADNPIAIDYYRHADQKPNQAALKIYHHGSPVALSRRVPVLENIGFRVISERTFEVAGDPAATVFIHDMELENSYGNPINLADGGALFEDAFLSVWRGDVDNDGYNGLAQTAGLWSGEITILRAYGRYLQQAGIPQSQDFIAAALNRYPEIARGLHSLFVARLGPAAEGDGAVAAKHLKAKIKDALEEVPNIDDDTIIRRYLNLIEASLRTNHFVADTKAKGQSLAIKLDSQAVEGLPAPRPWREIFVYGSEVEGVHLRFGPVARGGLRWSDRAQDYRTEVLGLVKAQQVKNAVIVPVGAKGGFYPKKLPMSAGRDAIFEAGTSAYKNFVSSLLSITDNIGVDGVIPPAGVVRRDPDDPYFVVAADKGTATFSDTANAISEKHHFWLDDAFASGGSAGYDHKKMGITAKGAWEAVKRHFREMNRNIQAEPFSVVGVGDMSGDVFGNGMLLSPATRLIAAFDHRDIFIDPDPDMAASMAERQRMFALPRSSWQDYDKSKLSEGGVIVSRNQKSITLPQAAAAAIGLAKTTATPVEIMSAILKAPVDLLWFGGIGTYVRASGESNQDVGDRANDAIRVTALDVRAKVIGEGANLGVTQRARIEFGMNGGRCNSDAIDNSGGVNCSDVEVNIKIALASAMRKGSLTRPARNKLLSEMTDEVSALVLSNNYQQTLALSLARKRGLADIAHQARFMTALEARGLLDRAVETLPSPAALAEREVRGEPLTRAELGVLLAYAK
;
A
#
# COMPACT_ATOMS: atom_id res chain seq x y z
N MET A 1 25.55 -14.96 -42.28
CA MET A 1 26.86 -15.13 -41.64
C MET A 1 27.25 -16.60 -41.66
N ALA A 2 28.48 -16.87 -42.09
CA ALA A 2 29.32 -18.08 -41.94
C ALA A 2 28.68 -19.48 -41.73
N SER A 3 28.83 -20.32 -42.75
CA SER A 3 29.45 -21.67 -42.72
C SER A 3 29.84 -22.25 -41.35
N VAL A 4 29.47 -23.53 -41.08
CA VAL A 4 30.43 -24.64 -40.87
C VAL A 4 29.77 -25.99 -41.18
N LYS A 5 30.42 -26.78 -42.05
CA LYS A 5 30.25 -28.24 -42.23
C LYS A 5 31.16 -28.98 -41.25
N SER A 6 30.70 -30.10 -40.67
CA SER A 6 31.61 -31.18 -40.24
C SER A 6 30.97 -32.57 -40.46
N LYS A 7 31.75 -33.47 -41.05
CA LYS A 7 31.43 -34.88 -41.36
C LYS A 7 31.41 -35.74 -40.08
N PRO A 8 30.95 -37.01 -40.18
CA PRO A 8 31.85 -38.07 -39.74
C PRO A 8 31.97 -39.29 -40.67
N ARG A 9 33.02 -40.06 -40.35
CA ARG A 9 33.69 -41.19 -41.01
C ARG A 9 32.87 -42.48 -41.10
N LYS A 10 33.20 -43.30 -42.12
CA LYS A 10 33.03 -44.78 -42.14
C LYS A 10 34.13 -45.47 -41.33
N LYS A 11 33.81 -46.57 -40.62
CA LYS A 11 34.33 -47.94 -40.87
C LYS A 11 33.84 -48.99 -39.85
N ALA A 12 33.21 -50.03 -40.41
CA ALA A 12 33.20 -51.48 -40.13
C ALA A 12 33.61 -52.06 -38.76
N ALA A 13 32.79 -53.01 -38.25
CA ALA A 13 33.22 -54.40 -37.96
C ALA A 13 32.04 -55.36 -37.63
N ALA A 14 32.08 -56.54 -38.27
CA ALA A 14 31.75 -57.90 -37.80
C ALA A 14 30.47 -58.23 -37.00
N GLY A 15 29.54 -58.91 -37.69
CA GLY A 15 29.10 -60.29 -37.42
C GLY A 15 28.75 -60.75 -36.00
N ALA A 16 27.46 -60.88 -35.73
CA ALA A 16 26.89 -61.96 -34.92
C ALA A 16 25.53 -62.36 -35.53
N LYS A 17 25.39 -63.65 -35.89
CA LYS A 17 24.09 -64.27 -36.19
C LYS A 17 23.26 -64.25 -34.90
N ALA A 18 22.29 -63.35 -34.82
CA ALA A 18 21.19 -63.48 -33.87
C ALA A 18 20.09 -64.29 -34.58
N GLU A 19 19.65 -65.38 -33.93
CA GLU A 19 18.47 -66.14 -34.30
C GLU A 19 17.30 -65.18 -34.61
N GLU A 20 16.68 -65.30 -35.79
CA GLU A 20 15.45 -64.59 -36.11
C GLU A 20 14.37 -65.08 -35.13
N LYS A 21 14.21 -64.36 -34.02
CA LYS A 21 13.00 -64.48 -33.20
C LYS A 21 11.82 -64.14 -34.10
N PRO A 22 10.73 -64.94 -34.10
CA PRO A 22 9.52 -64.57 -34.82
C PRO A 22 9.10 -63.17 -34.37
N ALA A 23 8.84 -62.28 -35.33
CA ALA A 23 8.52 -60.89 -35.07
C ALA A 23 7.33 -60.81 -34.11
N ARG A 24 7.48 -60.06 -33.01
CA ARG A 24 6.41 -59.86 -32.03
C ARG A 24 5.46 -58.79 -32.56
N LEU A 25 4.21 -58.79 -32.09
CA LEU A 25 3.24 -57.75 -32.46
C LEU A 25 3.77 -56.33 -32.18
N ALA A 26 4.57 -56.15 -31.13
CA ALA A 26 5.24 -54.90 -30.80
C ALA A 26 6.12 -54.36 -31.96
N ASP A 27 6.80 -55.24 -32.68
CA ASP A 27 7.66 -54.86 -33.82
C ASP A 27 6.81 -54.28 -34.96
N TYR A 28 5.62 -54.85 -35.21
CA TYR A 28 4.69 -54.35 -36.22
C TYR A 28 4.00 -53.04 -35.82
N LEU A 29 3.73 -52.84 -34.52
CA LEU A 29 3.16 -51.58 -34.02
C LEU A 29 4.15 -50.42 -34.19
N LEU A 30 5.43 -50.64 -33.89
CA LEU A 30 6.46 -49.61 -33.93
C LEU A 30 7.06 -49.37 -35.32
N ALA A 31 6.97 -50.33 -36.24
CA ALA A 31 7.57 -50.24 -37.58
C ALA A 31 7.13 -49.00 -38.40
N ARG A 32 5.95 -48.43 -38.11
CA ARG A 32 5.39 -47.27 -38.83
C ARG A 32 5.13 -46.05 -37.93
N ALA A 33 5.56 -46.08 -36.67
CA ALA A 33 5.39 -44.96 -35.75
C ALA A 33 6.43 -43.85 -36.06
N PRO A 34 6.05 -42.56 -36.04
CA PRO A 34 6.99 -41.45 -36.20
C PRO A 34 8.09 -41.49 -35.12
N ALA A 35 9.34 -41.20 -35.51
CA ALA A 35 10.47 -41.25 -34.58
C ALA A 35 10.34 -40.21 -33.45
N GLU A 36 9.74 -39.04 -33.74
CA GLU A 36 9.44 -38.02 -32.72
C GLU A 36 8.44 -38.50 -31.66
N ASP A 37 7.44 -39.32 -32.01
CA ASP A 37 6.42 -39.80 -31.08
C ASP A 37 6.98 -40.90 -30.17
N ILE A 38 7.95 -41.69 -30.66
CA ILE A 38 8.59 -42.77 -29.90
C ILE A 38 9.65 -42.22 -28.92
N ALA A 39 10.32 -41.12 -29.26
CA ALA A 39 11.45 -40.58 -28.48
C ALA A 39 11.11 -40.22 -27.03
N ALA A 40 9.83 -39.96 -26.74
CA ALA A 40 9.32 -39.61 -25.41
C ALA A 40 9.02 -40.82 -24.50
N TYR A 41 9.26 -42.05 -24.98
CA TYR A 41 8.99 -43.29 -24.24
C TYR A 41 10.28 -44.05 -23.92
N ASP A 42 10.35 -44.62 -22.71
CA ASP A 42 11.36 -45.62 -22.39
C ASP A 42 11.06 -46.95 -23.09
N ALA A 43 12.11 -47.71 -23.41
CA ALA A 43 11.95 -49.00 -24.10
C ALA A 43 11.03 -49.98 -23.34
N ALA A 44 11.05 -49.96 -22.01
CA ALA A 44 10.20 -50.81 -21.17
C ALA A 44 8.72 -50.44 -21.25
N ASP A 45 8.40 -49.16 -21.41
CA ASP A 45 7.03 -48.67 -21.58
C ASP A 45 6.44 -49.09 -22.93
N LEU A 46 7.26 -49.04 -23.99
CA LEU A 46 6.87 -49.52 -25.32
C LEU A 46 6.68 -51.04 -25.37
N GLU A 47 7.53 -51.81 -24.68
CA GLU A 47 7.36 -53.27 -24.58
C GLU A 47 6.04 -53.61 -23.86
N ARG A 48 5.72 -52.93 -22.76
CA ARG A 48 4.45 -53.09 -22.03
C ARG A 48 3.24 -52.68 -22.86
N ALA A 49 3.34 -51.59 -23.63
CA ALA A 49 2.30 -51.19 -24.59
C ALA A 49 2.07 -52.28 -25.66
N GLY A 50 3.15 -52.89 -26.16
CA GLY A 50 3.08 -54.03 -27.08
C GLY A 50 2.42 -55.28 -26.48
N GLU A 51 2.69 -55.59 -25.21
CA GLU A 51 2.04 -56.69 -24.49
C GLU A 51 0.53 -56.48 -24.31
N LEU A 52 0.11 -55.24 -23.99
CA LEU A 52 -1.30 -54.85 -23.92
C LEU A 52 -2.00 -55.09 -25.27
N ALA A 53 -1.38 -54.66 -26.36
CA ALA A 53 -1.91 -54.88 -27.69
C ALA A 53 -1.97 -56.37 -28.06
N ALA A 54 -0.96 -57.16 -27.71
CA ALA A 54 -0.90 -58.59 -27.99
C ALA A 54 -2.02 -59.37 -27.28
N ARG A 55 -2.33 -59.00 -26.02
CA ARG A 55 -3.46 -59.58 -25.27
C ARG A 55 -4.79 -59.29 -25.96
N ALA A 56 -5.00 -58.06 -26.43
CA ALA A 56 -6.21 -57.70 -27.16
C ALA A 56 -6.34 -58.50 -28.47
N VAL A 57 -5.26 -58.62 -29.25
CA VAL A 57 -5.26 -59.39 -30.51
C VAL A 57 -5.54 -60.87 -30.28
N ALA A 58 -4.92 -61.49 -29.27
CA ALA A 58 -5.15 -62.89 -28.94
C ALA A 58 -6.62 -63.21 -28.61
N SER A 59 -7.34 -62.25 -28.03
CA SER A 59 -8.76 -62.42 -27.65
C SER A 59 -9.77 -62.23 -28.80
N HIS A 60 -9.33 -61.75 -29.96
CA HIS A 60 -10.22 -61.44 -31.08
C HIS A 60 -10.81 -62.69 -31.74
N ARG A 61 -12.12 -62.67 -32.02
CA ARG A 61 -12.84 -63.68 -32.79
C ARG A 61 -13.43 -63.05 -34.05
N LYS A 62 -13.46 -63.82 -35.15
CA LYS A 62 -14.01 -63.37 -36.43
C LYS A 62 -15.41 -62.79 -36.26
N GLY A 63 -15.65 -61.59 -36.79
CA GLY A 63 -16.95 -60.93 -36.73
C GLY A 63 -17.20 -60.10 -35.47
N GLU A 64 -16.33 -60.18 -34.46
CA GLU A 64 -16.41 -59.39 -33.23
C GLU A 64 -15.45 -58.18 -33.29
N SER A 65 -15.55 -57.30 -32.30
CA SER A 65 -14.62 -56.19 -32.11
C SER A 65 -14.11 -56.21 -30.68
N VAL A 66 -12.79 -56.20 -30.49
CA VAL A 66 -12.15 -56.08 -29.17
C VAL A 66 -11.83 -54.61 -28.93
N VAL A 67 -12.30 -54.07 -27.81
CA VAL A 67 -11.97 -52.72 -27.33
C VAL A 67 -11.40 -52.85 -25.93
N ALA A 68 -10.10 -52.59 -25.79
CA ALA A 68 -9.38 -52.53 -24.52
C ALA A 68 -8.96 -51.08 -24.24
N VAL A 69 -9.38 -50.54 -23.09
CA VAL A 69 -9.01 -49.20 -22.61
C VAL A 69 -8.39 -49.35 -21.24
N ASP A 70 -7.07 -49.32 -21.16
CA ASP A 70 -6.29 -49.56 -19.96
C ASP A 70 -5.90 -48.23 -19.31
N ALA A 71 -6.75 -47.74 -18.38
CA ALA A 71 -6.53 -46.48 -17.66
C ALA A 71 -5.25 -46.51 -16.79
N ASP A 72 -4.97 -47.67 -16.18
CA ASP A 72 -3.78 -47.96 -15.39
C ASP A 72 -2.84 -48.89 -16.16
N SER A 73 -2.49 -48.49 -17.39
CA SER A 73 -1.66 -49.27 -18.32
C SER A 73 -0.26 -49.63 -17.79
N GLY A 74 0.25 -48.87 -16.82
CA GLY A 74 1.62 -48.95 -16.37
C GLY A 74 2.64 -48.44 -17.40
N VAL A 75 2.18 -47.71 -18.43
CA VAL A 75 2.99 -47.06 -19.47
C VAL A 75 3.10 -45.57 -19.15
N ALA A 76 4.29 -45.00 -19.28
CA ALA A 76 4.53 -43.57 -19.14
C ALA A 76 5.15 -42.95 -20.41
N CYS A 77 4.81 -41.68 -20.67
CA CYS A 77 5.39 -40.83 -21.71
C CYS A 77 6.02 -39.61 -21.00
N ASP A 78 7.32 -39.37 -21.15
CA ASP A 78 8.08 -38.35 -20.40
C ASP A 78 7.83 -38.42 -18.88
N GLY A 79 7.78 -39.63 -18.32
CA GLY A 79 7.53 -39.87 -16.90
C GLY A 79 6.08 -39.62 -16.44
N ARG A 80 5.15 -39.32 -17.35
CA ARG A 80 3.72 -39.14 -17.04
C ARG A 80 2.91 -40.38 -17.43
N PRO A 81 2.10 -40.95 -16.52
CA PRO A 81 1.24 -42.09 -16.85
C PRO A 81 0.26 -41.78 -17.99
N VAL A 82 0.07 -42.74 -18.90
CA VAL A 82 -0.87 -42.63 -20.03
C VAL A 82 -1.93 -43.73 -19.98
N THR A 83 -3.09 -43.47 -20.58
CA THR A 83 -4.10 -44.50 -20.87
C THR A 83 -3.80 -45.10 -22.24
N VAL A 84 -3.76 -46.43 -22.31
CA VAL A 84 -3.47 -47.18 -23.54
C VAL A 84 -4.77 -47.77 -24.08
N ILE A 85 -5.08 -47.50 -25.33
CA ILE A 85 -6.29 -47.96 -26.01
C ILE A 85 -5.88 -48.90 -27.13
N THR A 86 -6.38 -50.13 -27.13
CA THR A 86 -6.23 -51.06 -28.25
C THR A 86 -7.60 -51.48 -28.78
N VAL A 87 -7.83 -51.25 -30.06
CA VAL A 87 -9.00 -51.72 -30.80
C VAL A 87 -8.56 -52.72 -31.85
N VAL A 88 -9.11 -53.94 -31.80
CA VAL A 88 -8.86 -55.01 -32.79
C VAL A 88 -10.17 -55.37 -33.46
N ASN A 89 -10.18 -55.37 -34.79
CA ASN A 89 -11.36 -55.67 -35.58
C ASN A 89 -10.99 -56.30 -36.93
N ASP A 90 -11.91 -57.05 -37.54
CA ASP A 90 -11.79 -57.45 -38.96
C ASP A 90 -11.48 -56.23 -39.83
N ASN A 91 -10.55 -56.35 -40.77
CA ASN A 91 -10.14 -55.23 -41.60
C ASN A 91 -11.30 -54.75 -42.51
N MET A 92 -11.74 -53.51 -42.32
CA MET A 92 -12.77 -52.86 -43.13
C MET A 92 -12.52 -51.35 -43.25
N PRO A 93 -13.10 -50.67 -44.26
CA PRO A 93 -12.98 -49.22 -44.40
C PRO A 93 -13.51 -48.45 -43.17
N PHE A 94 -13.01 -47.23 -42.98
CA PHE A 94 -13.44 -46.26 -41.97
C PHE A 94 -13.09 -46.56 -40.49
N LEU A 95 -12.39 -47.65 -40.18
CA LEU A 95 -12.07 -47.98 -38.78
C LEU A 95 -11.20 -46.93 -38.11
N PHE A 96 -10.02 -46.68 -38.70
CA PHE A 96 -8.98 -45.85 -38.07
C PHE A 96 -9.43 -44.43 -37.78
N ASP A 97 -10.00 -43.75 -38.77
CA ASP A 97 -10.43 -42.37 -38.67
C ASP A 97 -11.69 -42.21 -37.81
N SER A 98 -12.57 -43.23 -37.74
CA SER A 98 -13.70 -43.23 -36.80
C SER A 98 -13.24 -43.38 -35.35
N ILE A 99 -12.28 -44.29 -35.08
CA ILE A 99 -11.69 -44.48 -33.75
C ILE A 99 -10.98 -43.21 -33.28
N LEU A 100 -10.11 -42.66 -34.12
CA LEU A 100 -9.34 -41.46 -33.78
C LEU A 100 -10.24 -40.24 -33.56
N GLY A 101 -11.31 -40.11 -34.38
CA GLY A 101 -12.29 -39.04 -34.25
C GLY A 101 -13.08 -39.10 -32.93
N GLU A 102 -13.45 -40.29 -32.47
CA GLU A 102 -14.14 -40.48 -31.18
C GLU A 102 -13.21 -40.20 -29.99
N ILE A 103 -11.96 -40.65 -30.06
CA ILE A 103 -10.95 -40.39 -29.01
C ILE A 103 -10.69 -38.89 -28.88
N THR A 104 -10.44 -38.20 -30.01
CA THR A 104 -10.12 -36.76 -30.02
C THR A 104 -11.26 -35.90 -29.49
N GLU A 105 -12.52 -36.22 -29.82
CA GLU A 105 -13.68 -35.45 -29.36
C GLU A 105 -13.96 -35.64 -27.86
N SER A 106 -13.68 -36.83 -27.32
CA SER A 106 -14.11 -37.20 -25.96
C SER A 106 -12.99 -37.21 -24.91
N SER A 107 -11.73 -37.38 -25.32
CA SER A 107 -10.63 -37.77 -24.40
C SER A 107 -9.31 -37.02 -24.66
N GLY A 108 -9.29 -36.04 -25.58
CA GLY A 108 -8.12 -35.18 -25.85
C GLY A 108 -7.22 -35.64 -27.00
N GLN A 109 -6.08 -34.95 -27.18
CA GLN A 109 -5.14 -35.24 -28.27
C GLN A 109 -4.29 -36.49 -27.97
N PRO A 110 -4.17 -37.44 -28.92
CA PRO A 110 -3.27 -38.59 -28.80
C PRO A 110 -1.79 -38.22 -28.73
N THR A 111 -1.02 -38.96 -27.93
CA THR A 111 0.44 -38.86 -27.83
C THR A 111 1.18 -39.91 -28.64
N LEU A 112 0.54 -41.06 -28.94
CA LEU A 112 1.06 -42.07 -29.87
C LEU A 112 -0.12 -42.72 -30.59
N VAL A 113 0.00 -42.95 -31.90
CA VAL A 113 -1.03 -43.62 -32.72
C VAL A 113 -0.35 -44.60 -33.67
N THR A 114 -0.71 -45.87 -33.60
CA THR A 114 -0.24 -46.90 -34.53
C THR A 114 -1.41 -47.72 -35.09
N HIS A 115 -1.31 -48.11 -36.36
CA HIS A 115 -2.38 -48.83 -37.06
C HIS A 115 -1.83 -49.87 -38.07
N PRO A 116 -1.20 -50.96 -37.60
CA PRO A 116 -0.83 -52.06 -38.48
C PRO A 116 -2.06 -52.88 -38.92
N ILE A 117 -1.96 -53.46 -40.13
CA ILE A 117 -2.92 -54.45 -40.64
C ILE A 117 -2.21 -55.79 -40.66
N VAL A 118 -2.51 -56.64 -39.68
CA VAL A 118 -1.82 -57.91 -39.48
C VAL A 118 -2.63 -59.07 -40.08
N THR A 119 -1.94 -59.99 -40.74
CA THR A 119 -2.53 -61.25 -41.22
C THR A 119 -2.43 -62.29 -40.10
N VAL A 120 -3.54 -62.93 -39.75
CA VAL A 120 -3.63 -63.85 -38.62
C VAL A 120 -4.35 -65.15 -38.99
N ARG A 121 -4.13 -66.18 -38.18
CA ARG A 121 -4.93 -67.41 -38.19
C ARG A 121 -5.70 -67.54 -36.88
N HIS A 122 -7.02 -67.78 -36.96
CA HIS A 122 -7.85 -68.02 -35.78
C HIS A 122 -7.89 -69.49 -35.39
N GLY A 123 -7.94 -69.76 -34.09
CA GLY A 123 -8.30 -71.03 -33.50
C GLY A 123 -9.66 -70.95 -32.78
N LYS A 124 -10.04 -72.02 -32.07
CA LYS A 124 -11.35 -72.08 -31.37
C LYS A 124 -11.54 -71.02 -30.27
N ALA A 125 -10.46 -70.47 -29.72
CA ALA A 125 -10.50 -69.54 -28.58
C ALA A 125 -10.12 -68.08 -28.92
N GLY A 126 -9.63 -67.80 -30.13
CA GLY A 126 -9.10 -66.50 -30.55
C GLY A 126 -7.99 -66.64 -31.59
N VAL A 127 -7.19 -65.58 -31.79
CA VAL A 127 -6.04 -65.61 -32.72
C VAL A 127 -4.94 -66.52 -32.17
N VAL A 128 -4.49 -67.50 -32.96
CA VAL A 128 -3.44 -68.46 -32.56
C VAL A 128 -2.09 -68.20 -33.22
N GLU A 129 -2.05 -67.41 -34.29
CA GLU A 129 -0.84 -67.13 -35.06
C GLU A 129 -0.94 -65.78 -35.79
N ILE A 130 0.16 -65.02 -35.81
CA ILE A 130 0.31 -63.75 -36.56
C ILE A 130 1.41 -63.97 -37.60
N LEU A 131 1.08 -63.83 -38.88
CA LEU A 131 1.97 -64.17 -40.00
C LEU A 131 2.76 -62.99 -40.54
N GLY A 132 2.26 -61.75 -40.38
CA GLY A 132 2.97 -60.55 -40.83
C GLY A 132 2.06 -59.34 -41.08
N ASP A 133 2.69 -58.20 -41.43
CA ASP A 133 2.02 -56.94 -41.81
C ASP A 133 1.72 -56.95 -43.33
N GLY A 134 0.44 -56.98 -43.72
CA GLY A 134 0.01 -56.77 -45.12
C GLY A 134 -0.06 -57.98 -46.08
N GLY A 135 -0.05 -59.23 -45.61
CA GLY A 135 -0.15 -60.44 -46.46
C GLY A 135 -1.49 -60.60 -47.20
N LYS A 136 -1.56 -61.32 -48.33
CA LYS A 136 -2.82 -61.57 -49.07
C LYS A 136 -3.80 -62.39 -48.22
N GLU A 137 -5.08 -62.07 -48.32
CA GLU A 137 -6.18 -62.82 -47.69
C GLU A 137 -6.40 -64.12 -48.47
N ASP A 138 -6.43 -65.26 -47.77
CA ASP A 138 -6.75 -66.58 -48.33
C ASP A 138 -7.78 -67.28 -47.41
N ASP A 139 -8.21 -68.49 -47.78
CA ASP A 139 -9.29 -69.19 -47.05
C ASP A 139 -8.91 -69.59 -45.62
N GLU A 140 -7.61 -69.61 -45.25
CA GLU A 140 -7.13 -69.97 -43.91
C GLU A 140 -6.68 -68.74 -43.08
N HIS A 141 -6.43 -67.59 -43.71
CA HIS A 141 -5.83 -66.42 -43.06
C HIS A 141 -6.61 -65.12 -43.27
N GLU A 142 -6.85 -64.41 -42.16
CA GLU A 142 -7.69 -63.21 -42.13
C GLU A 142 -6.87 -61.96 -41.83
N ARG A 143 -7.33 -60.80 -42.32
CA ARG A 143 -6.70 -59.51 -42.04
C ARG A 143 -7.37 -58.82 -40.87
N LEU A 144 -6.60 -58.48 -39.85
CA LEU A 144 -7.04 -57.70 -38.69
C LEU A 144 -6.45 -56.30 -38.69
N SER A 145 -7.30 -55.32 -38.42
CA SER A 145 -6.93 -53.94 -38.16
C SER A 145 -6.69 -53.78 -36.66
N VAL A 146 -5.46 -53.46 -36.26
CA VAL A 146 -5.08 -53.19 -34.87
C VAL A 146 -4.82 -51.70 -34.72
N VAL A 147 -5.70 -50.97 -34.05
CA VAL A 147 -5.52 -49.54 -33.78
C VAL A 147 -5.10 -49.38 -32.32
N HIS A 148 -3.91 -48.82 -32.10
CA HIS A 148 -3.32 -48.64 -30.78
C HIS A 148 -3.01 -47.17 -30.53
N VAL A 149 -3.55 -46.61 -29.45
CA VAL A 149 -3.54 -45.17 -29.18
C VAL A 149 -3.19 -44.89 -27.73
N HIS A 150 -2.29 -43.95 -27.49
CA HIS A 150 -1.98 -43.42 -26.16
C HIS A 150 -2.57 -42.03 -25.99
N ILE A 151 -3.17 -41.76 -24.83
CA ILE A 151 -3.72 -40.45 -24.44
C ILE A 151 -3.36 -40.13 -22.98
N PRO A 152 -3.48 -38.86 -22.53
CA PRO A 152 -3.39 -38.53 -21.11
C PRO A 152 -4.29 -39.41 -20.24
N ARG A 153 -3.85 -39.71 -19.02
CA ARG A 153 -4.54 -40.65 -18.12
C ARG A 153 -6.00 -40.25 -17.88
N LEU A 154 -6.91 -41.16 -18.22
CA LEU A 154 -8.33 -41.08 -17.92
C LEU A 154 -8.63 -41.63 -16.52
N THR A 155 -9.72 -41.15 -15.92
CA THR A 155 -10.33 -41.82 -14.77
C THR A 155 -11.00 -43.13 -15.19
N ALA A 156 -11.25 -44.02 -14.23
CA ALA A 156 -11.91 -45.30 -14.50
C ALA A 156 -13.33 -45.12 -15.11
N GLU A 157 -14.05 -44.07 -14.71
CA GLU A 157 -15.38 -43.76 -15.26
C GLU A 157 -15.30 -43.27 -16.71
N GLU A 158 -14.35 -42.38 -17.02
CA GLU A 158 -14.10 -41.90 -18.38
C GLU A 158 -13.66 -43.04 -19.32
N ALA A 159 -12.79 -43.94 -18.84
CA ALA A 159 -12.32 -45.11 -19.59
C ALA A 159 -13.46 -46.09 -19.91
N LYS A 160 -14.35 -46.36 -18.95
CA LYS A 160 -15.55 -47.18 -19.18
C LYS A 160 -16.49 -46.52 -20.19
N SER A 161 -16.71 -45.22 -20.05
CA SER A 161 -17.56 -44.43 -20.94
C SER A 161 -17.01 -44.41 -22.38
N LEU A 162 -15.69 -44.26 -22.55
CA LEU A 162 -15.02 -44.34 -23.85
C LEU A 162 -15.15 -45.74 -24.47
N THR A 163 -14.99 -46.80 -23.67
CA THR A 163 -15.16 -48.19 -24.12
C THR A 163 -16.55 -48.41 -24.72
N GLU A 164 -17.61 -47.96 -24.06
CA GLU A 164 -18.99 -48.09 -24.53
C GLU A 164 -19.23 -47.31 -25.83
N ARG A 165 -18.69 -46.09 -25.93
CA ARG A 165 -18.79 -45.26 -27.16
C ARG A 165 -18.06 -45.88 -28.34
N LEU A 166 -16.83 -46.38 -28.14
CA LEU A 166 -16.05 -47.06 -29.18
C LEU A 166 -16.76 -48.32 -29.69
N ARG A 167 -17.34 -49.14 -28.80
CA ARG A 167 -18.14 -50.32 -29.22
C ARG A 167 -19.34 -49.93 -30.07
N LYS A 168 -20.10 -48.91 -29.66
CA LYS A 168 -21.25 -48.40 -30.42
C LYS A 168 -20.84 -47.82 -31.78
N MET A 169 -19.70 -47.13 -31.85
CA MET A 169 -19.17 -46.62 -33.10
C MET A 169 -18.77 -47.77 -34.04
N LEU A 170 -18.06 -48.79 -33.55
CA LEU A 170 -17.63 -49.95 -34.35
C LEU A 170 -18.83 -50.74 -34.90
N SER A 171 -19.92 -50.87 -34.13
CA SER A 171 -21.15 -51.49 -34.64
C SER A 171 -21.78 -50.69 -35.79
N GLN A 172 -21.71 -49.35 -35.75
CA GLN A 172 -22.18 -48.52 -36.86
C GLN A 172 -21.28 -48.60 -38.08
N VAL A 173 -19.95 -48.65 -37.91
CA VAL A 173 -18.99 -48.85 -39.03
C VAL A 173 -19.32 -50.16 -39.74
N ARG A 174 -19.47 -51.26 -38.99
CA ARG A 174 -19.81 -52.57 -39.53
C ARG A 174 -21.15 -52.55 -40.27
N ALA A 175 -22.19 -51.95 -39.69
CA ALA A 175 -23.50 -51.84 -40.33
C ALA A 175 -23.43 -51.10 -41.67
N ALA A 176 -22.75 -49.94 -41.71
CA ALA A 176 -22.59 -49.15 -42.92
C ALA A 176 -21.82 -49.89 -44.03
N VAL A 177 -20.75 -50.61 -43.67
CA VAL A 177 -19.91 -51.35 -44.63
C VAL A 177 -20.64 -52.59 -45.17
N VAL A 178 -21.30 -53.37 -44.30
CA VAL A 178 -21.98 -54.62 -44.70
C VAL A 178 -23.16 -54.34 -45.64
N ASP A 179 -23.98 -53.32 -45.34
CA ASP A 179 -25.16 -52.99 -46.15
C ASP A 179 -24.86 -52.07 -47.34
N TRP A 180 -23.60 -51.65 -47.56
CA TRP A 180 -23.19 -50.73 -48.63
C TRP A 180 -23.78 -51.10 -50.00
N LYS A 181 -23.61 -52.35 -50.44
CA LYS A 181 -24.13 -52.83 -51.74
C LYS A 181 -25.65 -52.80 -51.80
N ARG A 182 -26.34 -53.06 -50.68
CA ARG A 182 -27.81 -53.00 -50.59
C ARG A 182 -28.31 -51.56 -50.67
N MET A 183 -27.60 -50.62 -50.04
CA MET A 183 -27.90 -49.18 -50.14
C MET A 183 -27.75 -48.69 -51.59
N LEU A 184 -26.67 -49.05 -52.29
CA LEU A 184 -26.51 -48.71 -53.71
C LEU A 184 -27.62 -49.31 -54.59
N ALA A 185 -27.97 -50.58 -54.38
CA ALA A 185 -29.06 -51.22 -55.12
C ALA A 185 -30.41 -50.50 -54.90
N ARG A 186 -30.67 -50.02 -53.67
CA ARG A 186 -31.90 -49.26 -53.36
C ARG A 186 -31.90 -47.86 -53.99
N LEU A 187 -30.74 -47.20 -54.07
CA LEU A 187 -30.59 -45.94 -54.78
C LEU A 187 -30.83 -46.12 -56.29
N ASP A 188 -30.26 -47.18 -56.89
CA ASP A 188 -30.45 -47.52 -58.30
C ASP A 188 -31.94 -47.75 -58.61
N GLN A 189 -32.68 -48.37 -57.68
CA GLN A 189 -34.12 -48.49 -57.77
C GLN A 189 -34.82 -47.12 -57.77
N ALA A 190 -34.46 -46.19 -56.88
CA ALA A 190 -35.04 -44.84 -56.85
C ALA A 190 -34.76 -44.05 -58.13
N ILE A 191 -33.54 -44.17 -58.68
CA ILE A 191 -33.15 -43.57 -59.95
C ILE A 191 -34.00 -44.13 -61.10
N SER A 192 -34.20 -45.45 -61.13
CA SER A 192 -35.05 -46.13 -62.12
C SER A 192 -36.51 -45.68 -62.02
N GLU A 193 -37.04 -45.55 -60.79
CA GLU A 193 -38.40 -45.05 -60.54
C GLU A 193 -38.60 -43.65 -61.12
N PHE A 194 -37.66 -42.71 -60.94
CA PHE A 194 -37.73 -41.39 -61.56
C PHE A 194 -37.55 -41.38 -63.08
N ARG A 195 -36.80 -42.33 -63.65
CA ARG A 195 -36.56 -42.42 -65.10
C ARG A 195 -37.78 -42.92 -65.87
N TYR A 196 -38.47 -43.91 -65.33
CA TYR A 196 -39.46 -44.69 -66.09
C TYR A 196 -40.90 -44.53 -65.58
N SER A 197 -41.11 -44.05 -64.36
CA SER A 197 -42.47 -43.83 -63.82
C SER A 197 -42.99 -42.43 -64.14
N ALA A 198 -44.30 -42.29 -64.35
CA ALA A 198 -44.93 -40.99 -64.51
C ALA A 198 -44.98 -40.26 -63.16
N VAL A 199 -44.04 -39.34 -62.92
CA VAL A 199 -44.02 -38.48 -61.73
C VAL A 199 -44.58 -37.08 -62.03
N PRO A 200 -45.41 -36.48 -61.15
CA PRO A 200 -46.05 -35.19 -61.37
C PRO A 200 -45.13 -34.00 -61.05
N LEU A 201 -43.90 -34.01 -61.58
CA LEU A 201 -42.88 -32.97 -61.37
C LEU A 201 -42.32 -32.44 -62.69
N ASP A 202 -41.70 -31.26 -62.68
CA ASP A 202 -41.05 -30.69 -63.86
C ASP A 202 -39.92 -31.59 -64.39
N LYS A 203 -39.89 -31.81 -65.71
CA LYS A 203 -38.93 -32.73 -66.34
C LYS A 203 -37.47 -32.30 -66.16
N LYS A 204 -37.17 -31.00 -66.14
CA LYS A 204 -35.78 -30.51 -65.93
C LYS A 204 -35.35 -30.74 -64.48
N SER A 205 -36.24 -30.48 -63.52
CA SER A 205 -35.97 -30.78 -62.10
C SER A 205 -35.74 -32.27 -61.85
N VAL A 206 -36.54 -33.15 -62.47
CA VAL A 206 -36.36 -34.61 -62.36
C VAL A 206 -35.04 -35.05 -63.01
N ALA A 207 -34.69 -34.54 -64.19
CA ALA A 207 -33.43 -34.86 -64.85
C ALA A 207 -32.21 -34.44 -64.02
N GLU A 208 -32.25 -33.26 -63.40
CA GLU A 208 -31.18 -32.77 -62.52
C GLU A 208 -31.09 -33.60 -61.22
N ALA A 209 -32.23 -34.04 -60.68
CA ALA A 209 -32.29 -34.93 -59.52
C ALA A 209 -31.70 -36.31 -59.81
N ILE A 210 -32.02 -36.90 -60.98
CA ILE A 210 -31.39 -38.16 -61.44
C ILE A 210 -29.87 -37.97 -61.54
N ALA A 211 -29.41 -36.91 -62.20
CA ALA A 211 -27.98 -36.62 -62.34
C ALA A 211 -27.30 -36.44 -60.98
N PHE A 212 -27.97 -35.85 -60.00
CA PHE A 212 -27.45 -35.73 -58.64
C PHE A 212 -27.38 -37.07 -57.91
N LEU A 213 -28.42 -37.91 -57.98
CA LEU A 213 -28.41 -39.24 -57.36
C LEU A 213 -27.35 -40.17 -57.96
N GLU A 214 -27.17 -40.12 -59.28
CA GLU A 214 -26.06 -40.82 -59.97
C GLU A 214 -24.71 -40.27 -59.54
N TRP A 215 -24.59 -38.95 -59.40
CA TRP A 215 -23.36 -38.34 -58.89
C TRP A 215 -23.05 -38.80 -57.46
N LEU A 216 -24.05 -38.94 -56.57
CA LEU A 216 -23.84 -39.52 -55.23
C LEU A 216 -23.33 -40.97 -55.32
N ARG A 217 -23.93 -41.79 -56.20
CA ARG A 217 -23.57 -43.19 -56.46
C ARG A 217 -22.13 -43.35 -56.95
N ASP A 218 -21.66 -42.44 -57.79
CA ASP A 218 -20.34 -42.46 -58.42
C ASP A 218 -19.23 -41.90 -57.48
N ASP A 219 -19.15 -42.44 -56.27
CA ASP A 219 -18.13 -42.16 -55.24
C ASP A 219 -18.06 -40.70 -54.74
N ASN A 220 -19.10 -39.88 -54.97
CA ASN A 220 -19.16 -38.51 -54.43
C ASN A 220 -19.89 -38.43 -53.07
N PHE A 221 -20.41 -39.56 -52.58
CA PHE A 221 -21.09 -39.67 -51.30
C PHE A 221 -20.77 -40.97 -50.59
N THR A 222 -20.35 -40.88 -49.33
CA THR A 222 -20.23 -42.03 -48.43
C THR A 222 -21.59 -42.31 -47.80
N PHE A 223 -22.33 -43.25 -48.37
CA PHE A 223 -23.60 -43.74 -47.81
C PHE A 223 -23.39 -44.49 -46.50
N LEU A 224 -24.08 -44.05 -45.45
CA LEU A 224 -23.98 -44.63 -44.12
C LEU A 224 -25.30 -45.31 -43.68
N GLY A 225 -26.44 -44.84 -44.17
CA GLY A 225 -27.72 -45.49 -43.91
C GLY A 225 -28.87 -45.02 -44.79
N MET A 226 -29.89 -45.86 -44.93
CA MET A 226 -31.14 -45.54 -45.65
C MET A 226 -32.37 -46.03 -44.90
N ARG A 227 -33.47 -45.28 -44.97
CA ARG A 227 -34.77 -45.68 -44.39
C ARG A 227 -35.93 -45.15 -45.21
N GLU A 228 -36.96 -45.97 -45.41
CA GLU A 228 -38.18 -45.56 -46.10
C GLU A 228 -39.26 -45.10 -45.11
N PHE A 229 -39.95 -44.03 -45.49
CA PHE A 229 -41.14 -43.55 -44.81
C PHE A 229 -42.31 -43.55 -45.78
N LYS A 230 -43.48 -43.99 -45.30
CA LYS A 230 -44.76 -43.86 -46.00
C LYS A 230 -45.42 -42.55 -45.60
N TYR A 231 -45.98 -41.83 -46.55
CA TYR A 231 -46.78 -40.64 -46.24
C TYR A 231 -48.25 -41.02 -46.07
N VAL A 232 -48.82 -40.72 -44.90
CA VAL A 232 -50.20 -41.05 -44.54
C VAL A 232 -50.94 -39.75 -44.23
N GLY A 233 -52.07 -39.50 -44.89
CA GLY A 233 -52.88 -38.27 -44.74
C GLY A 233 -52.77 -37.28 -45.91
N GLY A 234 -53.37 -36.09 -45.75
CA GLY A 234 -53.43 -35.04 -46.79
C GLY A 234 -52.50 -33.85 -46.54
N GLU A 235 -52.58 -32.80 -47.35
CA GLU A 235 -51.66 -31.65 -47.33
C GLU A 235 -51.57 -30.92 -45.96
N GLU A 236 -52.69 -30.81 -45.24
CA GLU A 236 -52.73 -30.13 -43.94
C GLU A 236 -52.43 -31.04 -42.73
N SER A 237 -52.75 -32.34 -42.79
CA SER A 237 -52.70 -33.27 -41.64
C SER A 237 -51.75 -34.46 -41.80
N GLY A 238 -51.10 -34.62 -42.95
CA GLY A 238 -50.34 -35.84 -43.26
C GLY A 238 -49.01 -35.96 -42.52
N SER A 239 -48.63 -37.20 -42.21
CA SER A 239 -47.39 -37.57 -41.50
C SER A 239 -46.61 -38.65 -42.23
N LEU A 240 -45.29 -38.59 -42.11
CA LEU A 240 -44.37 -39.66 -42.47
C LEU A 240 -44.31 -40.70 -41.34
N GLU A 241 -44.74 -41.91 -41.65
CA GLU A 241 -44.65 -43.10 -40.80
C GLU A 241 -43.55 -44.03 -41.33
N ARG A 242 -42.92 -44.81 -40.46
CA ARG A 242 -41.89 -45.78 -40.92
C ARG A 242 -42.55 -46.82 -41.81
N ALA A 243 -41.95 -47.11 -42.96
CA ALA A 243 -42.41 -48.21 -43.80
C ALA A 243 -42.12 -49.57 -43.13
N ASP A 244 -42.85 -50.63 -43.51
CA ASP A 244 -42.64 -52.01 -43.00
C ASP A 244 -41.31 -52.65 -43.47
N LYS A 245 -40.44 -51.88 -44.14
CA LYS A 245 -39.13 -52.34 -44.60
C LYS A 245 -38.07 -52.00 -43.54
N PRO A 246 -37.15 -52.93 -43.22
CA PRO A 246 -36.04 -52.62 -42.33
C PRO A 246 -35.17 -51.51 -42.94
N GLY A 247 -34.62 -50.64 -42.09
CA GLY A 247 -33.60 -49.70 -42.52
C GLY A 247 -32.29 -50.41 -42.89
N LEU A 248 -31.46 -49.74 -43.67
CA LEU A 248 -30.14 -50.22 -44.10
C LEU A 248 -29.03 -49.41 -43.45
N GLY A 249 -27.88 -50.05 -43.23
CA GLY A 249 -26.71 -49.40 -42.65
C GLY A 249 -26.95 -48.94 -41.21
N ILE A 250 -26.47 -47.75 -40.83
CA ILE A 250 -26.68 -47.21 -39.49
C ILE A 250 -28.17 -46.96 -39.16
N LEU A 251 -29.04 -46.85 -40.18
CA LEU A 251 -30.47 -46.68 -40.01
C LEU A 251 -31.23 -48.01 -39.87
N ALA A 252 -30.54 -49.15 -39.83
CA ALA A 252 -31.13 -50.40 -39.33
C ALA A 252 -31.50 -50.29 -37.85
N ASP A 253 -30.72 -49.52 -37.07
CA ASP A 253 -31.01 -49.22 -35.66
C ASP A 253 -32.15 -48.19 -35.56
N PRO A 254 -33.31 -48.54 -34.98
CA PRO A 254 -34.46 -47.64 -34.85
C PRO A 254 -34.19 -46.41 -33.98
N ASP A 255 -33.18 -46.45 -33.11
CA ASP A 255 -32.83 -45.38 -32.15
C ASP A 255 -31.86 -44.36 -32.75
N VAL A 256 -31.37 -44.58 -33.97
CA VAL A 256 -30.61 -43.57 -34.72
C VAL A 256 -31.58 -42.49 -35.25
N LEU A 257 -31.68 -41.40 -34.50
CA LEU A 257 -32.52 -40.24 -34.80
C LEU A 257 -31.76 -39.17 -35.61
N VAL A 258 -32.01 -39.12 -36.91
CA VAL A 258 -31.37 -38.20 -37.85
C VAL A 258 -31.90 -36.75 -37.69
N LEU A 259 -33.21 -36.62 -37.46
CA LEU A 259 -33.91 -35.36 -37.25
C LEU A 259 -34.56 -35.39 -35.85
N ARG A 260 -34.20 -34.43 -35.01
CA ARG A 260 -34.69 -34.30 -33.62
C ARG A 260 -34.96 -32.86 -33.26
N ARG A 261 -35.93 -32.62 -32.38
CA ARG A 261 -36.15 -31.33 -31.71
C ARG A 261 -36.03 -31.59 -30.20
N GLY A 262 -34.96 -31.11 -29.58
CA GLY A 262 -34.60 -31.54 -28.24
C GLY A 262 -34.27 -33.04 -28.20
N THR A 263 -34.97 -33.78 -27.31
CA THR A 263 -34.86 -35.23 -27.14
C THR A 263 -35.87 -36.03 -27.97
N GLU A 264 -36.83 -35.38 -28.63
CA GLU A 264 -37.90 -36.06 -29.37
C GLU A 264 -37.53 -36.32 -30.84
N ALA A 265 -37.88 -37.52 -31.31
CA ALA A 265 -37.79 -37.90 -32.71
C ALA A 265 -38.82 -37.10 -33.51
N VAL A 266 -38.37 -36.38 -34.54
CA VAL A 266 -39.28 -35.63 -35.41
C VAL A 266 -39.34 -36.33 -36.77
N THR A 267 -40.43 -37.07 -37.00
CA THR A 267 -40.66 -37.76 -38.28
C THR A 267 -41.30 -36.85 -39.32
N THR A 268 -42.14 -35.90 -38.90
CA THR A 268 -42.85 -34.95 -39.78
C THR A 268 -42.84 -33.54 -39.20
N THR A 269 -42.20 -32.58 -39.88
CA THR A 269 -42.35 -31.14 -39.59
C THR A 269 -43.23 -30.45 -40.63
N PRO A 270 -43.78 -29.25 -40.36
CA PRO A 270 -44.46 -28.43 -41.36
C PRO A 270 -43.64 -28.21 -42.64
N GLU A 271 -42.33 -28.12 -42.51
CA GLU A 271 -41.41 -27.87 -43.63
C GLU A 271 -41.09 -29.16 -44.41
N ILE A 272 -41.03 -30.34 -43.77
CA ILE A 272 -41.01 -31.63 -44.49
C ILE A 272 -42.31 -31.80 -45.27
N ARG A 273 -43.46 -31.42 -44.71
CA ARG A 273 -44.74 -31.39 -45.46
C ARG A 273 -44.67 -30.43 -46.64
N ALA A 274 -44.16 -29.22 -46.43
CA ALA A 274 -43.97 -28.24 -47.50
C ALA A 274 -43.02 -28.75 -48.60
N PHE A 275 -41.96 -29.47 -48.24
CA PHE A 275 -41.09 -30.15 -49.20
C PHE A 275 -41.86 -31.25 -49.97
N LEU A 276 -42.57 -32.13 -49.27
CA LEU A 276 -43.33 -33.25 -49.86
C LEU A 276 -44.37 -32.77 -50.90
N HIS A 277 -45.03 -31.64 -50.63
CA HIS A 277 -46.00 -31.00 -51.56
C HIS A 277 -45.36 -29.99 -52.52
N GLY A 278 -44.10 -29.60 -52.30
CA GLY A 278 -43.37 -28.65 -53.14
C GLY A 278 -42.94 -29.23 -54.51
N PRO A 279 -42.50 -28.38 -55.45
CA PRO A 279 -42.11 -28.81 -56.80
C PRO A 279 -40.75 -29.52 -56.87
N GLU A 280 -39.99 -29.56 -55.77
CA GLU A 280 -38.64 -30.12 -55.72
C GLU A 280 -38.68 -31.65 -55.56
N PRO A 281 -37.94 -32.43 -56.38
CA PRO A 281 -37.90 -33.90 -56.29
C PRO A 281 -37.10 -34.43 -55.09
N LEU A 282 -36.12 -33.66 -54.60
CA LEU A 282 -35.26 -34.02 -53.47
C LEU A 282 -34.88 -32.79 -52.64
N ILE A 283 -34.46 -33.01 -51.40
CA ILE A 283 -33.94 -31.99 -50.48
C ILE A 283 -32.59 -32.43 -49.91
N VAL A 284 -31.65 -31.49 -49.80
CA VAL A 284 -30.34 -31.70 -49.15
C VAL A 284 -30.24 -30.79 -47.93
N THR A 285 -30.03 -31.35 -46.75
CA THR A 285 -29.83 -30.59 -45.50
C THR A 285 -28.83 -31.28 -44.58
N LYS A 286 -28.43 -30.63 -43.49
CA LYS A 286 -27.66 -31.28 -42.42
C LYS A 286 -28.61 -31.92 -41.41
N ALA A 287 -28.25 -33.13 -40.97
CA ALA A 287 -28.89 -33.80 -39.84
C ALA A 287 -28.47 -33.17 -38.51
N ASN A 288 -29.22 -33.44 -37.45
CA ASN A 288 -28.87 -33.01 -36.08
C ASN A 288 -27.94 -34.00 -35.36
N ALA A 289 -27.55 -35.07 -36.05
CA ALA A 289 -26.64 -36.11 -35.60
C ALA A 289 -25.29 -36.00 -36.31
N LYS A 290 -24.20 -36.13 -35.55
CA LYS A 290 -22.86 -36.28 -36.10
C LYS A 290 -22.62 -37.73 -36.51
N SER A 291 -21.84 -37.94 -37.56
CA SER A 291 -21.43 -39.27 -37.95
C SER A 291 -20.51 -39.88 -36.90
N LEU A 292 -20.78 -41.12 -36.50
CA LEU A 292 -19.80 -41.95 -35.79
C LEU A 292 -18.85 -42.66 -36.77
N VAL A 293 -19.25 -42.78 -38.04
CA VAL A 293 -18.52 -43.50 -39.09
C VAL A 293 -17.92 -42.50 -40.06
N HIS A 294 -16.59 -42.52 -40.22
CA HIS A 294 -15.82 -41.67 -41.11
C HIS A 294 -16.01 -40.16 -40.84
N ARG A 295 -14.99 -39.44 -40.33
CA ARG A 295 -15.03 -38.00 -40.00
C ARG A 295 -16.17 -37.55 -39.05
N ARG A 296 -15.82 -36.89 -37.94
CA ARG A 296 -16.77 -36.47 -36.89
C ARG A 296 -17.54 -35.18 -37.20
N ILE A 297 -18.29 -35.17 -38.31
CA ILE A 297 -19.08 -34.02 -38.77
C ILE A 297 -20.58 -34.35 -38.81
N TYR A 298 -21.44 -33.32 -38.91
CA TYR A 298 -22.88 -33.52 -39.05
C TYR A 298 -23.19 -34.30 -40.33
N LEU A 299 -24.05 -35.32 -40.21
CA LEU A 299 -24.46 -36.15 -41.35
C LEU A 299 -25.18 -35.28 -42.39
N ASP A 300 -24.89 -35.58 -43.66
CA ASP A 300 -25.64 -35.08 -44.79
C ASP A 300 -26.92 -35.90 -44.94
N TYR A 301 -28.03 -35.19 -45.05
CA TYR A 301 -29.36 -35.73 -45.26
C TYR A 301 -29.79 -35.45 -46.69
N VAL A 302 -30.15 -36.51 -47.42
CA VAL A 302 -30.81 -36.41 -48.72
C VAL A 302 -32.17 -37.09 -48.63
N GLY A 303 -33.23 -36.28 -48.74
CA GLY A 303 -34.61 -36.75 -48.76
C GLY A 303 -35.10 -36.86 -50.20
N VAL A 304 -35.45 -38.05 -50.66
CA VAL A 304 -35.90 -38.32 -52.03
C VAL A 304 -37.38 -38.68 -52.02
N LYS A 305 -38.21 -37.99 -52.81
CA LYS A 305 -39.64 -38.32 -52.91
C LYS A 305 -39.82 -39.68 -53.59
N THR A 306 -40.71 -40.48 -53.05
CA THR A 306 -41.14 -41.75 -53.66
C THR A 306 -42.60 -41.63 -54.10
N TYR A 307 -42.93 -42.28 -55.21
CA TYR A 307 -44.27 -42.24 -55.81
C TYR A 307 -44.82 -43.65 -55.99
N THR A 308 -46.13 -43.78 -55.93
CA THR A 308 -46.84 -45.01 -56.29
C THR A 308 -46.84 -45.20 -57.81
N ALA A 309 -47.13 -46.40 -58.30
CA ALA A 309 -47.25 -46.67 -59.74
C ALA A 309 -48.30 -45.79 -60.48
N LYS A 310 -49.22 -45.15 -59.74
CA LYS A 310 -50.23 -44.22 -60.27
C LYS A 310 -49.77 -42.75 -60.24
N GLY A 311 -48.52 -42.47 -59.88
CA GLY A 311 -47.97 -41.11 -59.81
C GLY A 311 -48.35 -40.30 -58.56
N ALA A 312 -49.06 -40.89 -57.60
CA ALA A 312 -49.34 -40.24 -56.31
C ALA A 312 -48.15 -40.35 -55.36
N LEU A 313 -47.89 -39.31 -54.55
CA LEU A 313 -46.82 -39.30 -53.55
C LEU A 313 -47.00 -40.47 -52.56
N ALA A 314 -46.01 -41.37 -52.49
CA ALA A 314 -46.00 -42.53 -51.61
C ALA A 314 -45.28 -42.27 -50.28
N GLY A 315 -44.30 -41.36 -50.28
CA GLY A 315 -43.49 -41.05 -49.10
C GLY A 315 -42.09 -40.58 -49.44
N GLU A 316 -41.13 -40.92 -48.58
CA GLU A 316 -39.75 -40.46 -48.64
C GLU A 316 -38.75 -41.62 -48.49
N LEU A 317 -37.77 -41.69 -49.40
CA LEU A 317 -36.53 -42.42 -49.17
C LEU A 317 -35.54 -41.48 -48.51
N ARG A 318 -35.21 -41.75 -47.25
CA ARG A 318 -34.24 -40.99 -46.48
C ARG A 318 -32.87 -41.61 -46.60
N ILE A 319 -31.90 -40.82 -47.08
CA ILE A 319 -30.51 -41.22 -47.24
C ILE A 319 -29.66 -40.37 -46.31
N VAL A 320 -28.78 -41.01 -45.54
CA VAL A 320 -27.80 -40.33 -44.70
C VAL A 320 -26.38 -40.78 -45.01
N GLY A 321 -25.45 -39.84 -44.96
CA GLY A 321 -24.05 -40.10 -45.27
C GLY A 321 -23.22 -38.83 -45.21
N LEU A 322 -22.12 -38.81 -45.96
CA LEU A 322 -21.17 -37.69 -46.00
C LEU A 322 -20.71 -37.43 -47.43
N PHE A 323 -20.70 -36.17 -47.86
CA PHE A 323 -20.06 -35.81 -49.13
C PHE A 323 -18.56 -36.08 -49.09
N THR A 324 -18.01 -36.68 -50.14
CA THR A 324 -16.56 -36.95 -50.24
C THR A 324 -15.78 -35.67 -50.58
N SER A 325 -14.45 -35.73 -50.56
CA SER A 325 -13.59 -34.56 -50.82
C SER A 325 -13.83 -33.91 -52.18
N THR A 326 -14.30 -34.67 -53.18
CA THR A 326 -14.62 -34.18 -54.53
C THR A 326 -15.72 -33.13 -54.53
N ALA A 327 -16.68 -33.20 -53.61
CA ALA A 327 -17.74 -32.21 -53.45
C ALA A 327 -17.20 -30.83 -53.06
N TYR A 328 -16.05 -30.79 -52.37
CA TYR A 328 -15.45 -29.56 -51.85
C TYR A 328 -14.40 -28.97 -52.80
N THR A 329 -13.75 -29.82 -53.62
CA THR A 329 -12.64 -29.43 -54.51
C THR A 329 -13.05 -29.23 -55.97
N ARG A 330 -14.17 -29.82 -56.43
CA ARG A 330 -14.69 -29.58 -57.79
C ARG A 330 -15.43 -28.24 -57.88
N SER A 331 -15.45 -27.68 -59.08
CA SER A 331 -16.23 -26.49 -59.42
C SER A 331 -17.72 -26.71 -59.14
N VAL A 332 -18.38 -25.72 -58.55
CA VAL A 332 -19.84 -25.75 -58.30
C VAL A 332 -20.65 -25.89 -59.59
N MET A 333 -20.08 -25.48 -60.72
CA MET A 333 -20.66 -25.61 -62.06
C MET A 333 -20.65 -27.05 -62.61
N LYS A 334 -19.90 -27.96 -61.96
CA LYS A 334 -19.80 -29.37 -62.36
C LYS A 334 -20.55 -30.33 -61.44
N ILE A 335 -21.04 -29.85 -60.31
CA ILE A 335 -21.79 -30.65 -59.35
C ILE A 335 -23.28 -30.50 -59.68
N PRO A 336 -23.99 -31.58 -60.09
CA PRO A 336 -25.43 -31.53 -60.30
C PRO A 336 -26.14 -31.01 -59.04
N TYR A 337 -27.31 -30.41 -59.19
CA TYR A 337 -28.03 -29.65 -58.14
C TYR A 337 -27.39 -28.29 -57.82
N LEU A 338 -26.07 -28.21 -57.56
CA LEU A 338 -25.39 -26.93 -57.33
C LEU A 338 -25.24 -26.10 -58.61
N ARG A 339 -24.88 -26.74 -59.72
CA ARG A 339 -24.72 -26.07 -61.02
C ARG A 339 -26.00 -25.37 -61.47
N SER A 340 -27.16 -26.01 -61.28
CA SER A 340 -28.46 -25.44 -61.64
C SER A 340 -28.76 -24.17 -60.82
N LYS A 341 -28.44 -24.19 -59.52
CA LYS A 341 -28.55 -23.00 -58.65
C LYS A 341 -27.59 -21.89 -59.11
N ALA A 342 -26.33 -22.22 -59.39
CA ALA A 342 -25.31 -21.28 -59.83
C ALA A 342 -25.67 -20.64 -61.19
N GLU A 343 -26.04 -21.44 -62.19
CA GLU A 343 -26.50 -20.99 -63.50
C GLU A 343 -27.71 -20.08 -63.40
N THR A 344 -28.67 -20.41 -62.53
CA THR A 344 -29.84 -19.55 -62.27
C THR A 344 -29.44 -18.18 -61.73
N ILE A 345 -28.44 -18.11 -60.85
CA ILE A 345 -27.94 -16.84 -60.30
C ILE A 345 -27.20 -16.03 -61.34
N ILE A 346 -26.32 -16.68 -62.12
CA ILE A 346 -25.57 -16.04 -63.21
C ILE A 346 -26.57 -15.46 -64.22
N ALA A 347 -27.55 -16.25 -64.67
CA ALA A 347 -28.58 -15.80 -65.61
C ALA A 347 -29.41 -14.64 -65.07
N LYS A 348 -29.78 -14.66 -63.78
CA LYS A 348 -30.55 -13.58 -63.13
C LYS A 348 -29.72 -12.36 -62.74
N SER A 349 -28.39 -12.41 -62.80
CA SER A 349 -27.50 -11.30 -62.45
C SER A 349 -27.42 -10.23 -63.54
N GLY A 350 -27.68 -10.61 -64.80
CA GLY A 350 -27.51 -9.74 -65.96
C GLY A 350 -26.05 -9.47 -66.34
N PHE A 351 -25.06 -10.00 -65.61
CA PHE A 351 -23.65 -9.86 -65.96
C PHE A 351 -23.26 -10.79 -67.09
N ASN A 352 -22.42 -10.28 -68.01
CA ASN A 352 -21.73 -11.11 -68.98
C ASN A 352 -20.68 -11.96 -68.25
N PRO A 353 -20.71 -13.32 -68.35
CA PRO A 353 -19.75 -14.21 -67.67
C PRO A 353 -18.28 -13.93 -67.98
N ASN A 354 -17.98 -13.29 -69.11
CA ASN A 354 -16.61 -13.01 -69.55
C ASN A 354 -16.05 -11.69 -69.01
N ASP A 355 -16.91 -10.80 -68.52
CA ASP A 355 -16.51 -9.49 -68.00
C ASP A 355 -16.09 -9.57 -66.53
N HIS A 356 -15.48 -8.50 -66.01
CA HIS A 356 -14.94 -8.47 -64.65
C HIS A 356 -15.98 -8.86 -63.58
N SER A 357 -17.17 -8.25 -63.61
CA SER A 357 -18.25 -8.54 -62.65
C SER A 357 -18.80 -9.96 -62.80
N GLY A 358 -18.83 -10.51 -64.02
CA GLY A 358 -19.21 -11.90 -64.28
C GLY A 358 -18.21 -12.90 -63.70
N LYS A 359 -16.92 -12.70 -63.95
CA LYS A 359 -15.84 -13.52 -63.37
C LYS A 359 -15.79 -13.42 -61.85
N ALA A 360 -15.97 -12.21 -61.31
CA ALA A 360 -16.03 -11.99 -59.86
C ALA A 360 -17.23 -12.69 -59.22
N LEU A 361 -18.42 -12.65 -59.84
CA LEU A 361 -19.58 -13.40 -59.37
C LEU A 361 -19.34 -14.90 -59.39
N ILE A 362 -18.73 -15.44 -60.45
CA ILE A 362 -18.35 -16.85 -60.53
C ILE A 362 -17.40 -17.21 -59.38
N ASN A 363 -16.37 -16.40 -59.12
CA ASN A 363 -15.45 -16.62 -58.00
C ASN A 363 -16.15 -16.56 -56.63
N VAL A 364 -17.13 -15.68 -56.44
CA VAL A 364 -17.96 -15.62 -55.22
C VAL A 364 -18.73 -16.92 -55.04
N LEU A 365 -19.36 -17.43 -56.10
CA LEU A 365 -20.08 -18.71 -56.06
C LEU A 365 -19.13 -19.89 -55.82
N GLU A 366 -17.98 -19.92 -56.48
CA GLU A 366 -16.95 -20.96 -56.31
C GLU A 366 -16.29 -20.93 -54.93
N SER A 367 -16.26 -19.80 -54.23
CA SER A 367 -15.69 -19.67 -52.88
C SER A 367 -16.73 -19.77 -51.76
N TYR A 368 -18.02 -19.81 -52.11
CA TYR A 368 -19.11 -19.95 -51.15
C TYR A 368 -19.02 -21.31 -50.43
N PRO A 369 -19.30 -21.40 -49.11
CA PRO A 369 -19.17 -22.67 -48.39
C PRO A 369 -20.10 -23.75 -48.99
N ARG A 370 -19.55 -24.92 -49.34
CA ARG A 370 -20.27 -25.94 -50.13
C ARG A 370 -21.47 -26.49 -49.37
N ASP A 371 -21.28 -26.81 -48.09
CA ASP A 371 -22.37 -27.28 -47.21
C ASP A 371 -23.51 -26.25 -47.10
N GLU A 372 -23.19 -24.96 -47.15
CA GLU A 372 -24.20 -23.90 -47.15
C GLU A 372 -24.83 -23.73 -48.54
N PHE A 373 -24.08 -23.90 -49.63
CA PHE A 373 -24.58 -23.83 -51.02
C PHE A 373 -25.67 -24.89 -51.28
N PHE A 374 -25.47 -26.13 -50.80
CA PHE A 374 -26.50 -27.18 -50.90
C PHE A 374 -27.82 -26.76 -50.24
N GLN A 375 -27.75 -26.05 -49.11
CA GLN A 375 -28.91 -25.75 -48.26
C GLN A 375 -29.60 -24.42 -48.57
N VAL A 376 -28.85 -23.42 -49.03
CA VAL A 376 -29.36 -22.07 -49.24
C VAL A 376 -30.36 -22.03 -50.41
N PRO A 377 -31.55 -21.41 -50.24
CA PRO A 377 -32.47 -21.17 -51.34
C PRO A 377 -31.92 -20.14 -52.33
N VAL A 378 -32.24 -20.29 -53.62
CA VAL A 378 -31.76 -19.41 -54.70
C VAL A 378 -31.97 -17.90 -54.44
N PRO A 379 -33.12 -17.42 -53.92
CA PRO A 379 -33.29 -15.99 -53.62
C PRO A 379 -32.33 -15.45 -52.56
N VAL A 380 -32.05 -16.23 -51.52
CA VAL A 380 -31.14 -15.86 -50.43
C VAL A 380 -29.70 -15.90 -50.92
N LEU A 381 -29.33 -16.94 -51.67
CA LEU A 381 -28.00 -17.05 -52.25
C LEU A 381 -27.69 -15.89 -53.20
N ARG A 382 -28.65 -15.46 -54.02
CA ARG A 382 -28.50 -14.26 -54.86
C ARG A 382 -28.23 -13.00 -54.02
N LYS A 383 -28.96 -12.80 -52.92
CA LYS A 383 -28.74 -11.66 -52.00
C LYS A 383 -27.33 -11.73 -51.38
N HIS A 384 -26.91 -12.91 -50.92
CA HIS A 384 -25.59 -13.10 -50.34
C HIS A 384 -24.47 -12.89 -51.38
N ALA A 385 -24.61 -13.47 -52.57
CA ALA A 385 -23.62 -13.33 -53.65
C ALA A 385 -23.40 -11.84 -54.02
N ASN A 386 -24.49 -11.06 -54.17
CA ASN A 386 -24.39 -9.63 -54.43
C ASN A 386 -23.72 -8.85 -53.27
N ALA A 387 -24.03 -9.21 -52.02
CA ALA A 387 -23.43 -8.57 -50.86
C ALA A 387 -21.93 -8.86 -50.77
N ILE A 388 -21.49 -10.10 -51.06
CA ILE A 388 -20.09 -10.51 -51.09
C ILE A 388 -19.35 -9.84 -52.26
N LEU A 389 -19.98 -9.77 -53.44
CA LEU A 389 -19.41 -9.08 -54.60
C LEU A 389 -19.08 -7.61 -54.27
N GLY A 390 -19.97 -6.92 -53.56
CA GLY A 390 -19.72 -5.54 -53.11
C GLY A 390 -18.62 -5.39 -52.05
N LEU A 391 -18.16 -6.48 -51.41
CA LEU A 391 -17.02 -6.45 -50.49
C LEU A 391 -15.68 -6.48 -51.21
N VAL A 392 -15.65 -7.00 -52.45
CA VAL A 392 -14.45 -7.00 -53.29
C VAL A 392 -14.04 -5.56 -53.64
N GLU A 393 -15.02 -4.72 -53.98
CA GLU A 393 -14.78 -3.30 -54.29
C GLU A 393 -14.64 -2.43 -53.04
N ARG A 394 -15.41 -2.72 -51.98
CA ARG A 394 -15.46 -1.91 -50.75
C ARG A 394 -15.37 -2.80 -49.51
N PRO A 395 -14.14 -3.12 -49.07
CA PRO A 395 -13.93 -3.92 -47.87
C PRO A 395 -14.58 -3.27 -46.64
N ARG A 396 -15.48 -4.00 -45.98
CA ARG A 396 -16.15 -3.57 -44.75
C ARG A 396 -16.65 -4.77 -43.97
N ILE A 397 -16.92 -4.56 -42.69
CA ILE A 397 -17.59 -5.56 -41.85
C ILE A 397 -18.95 -5.89 -42.45
N ARG A 398 -19.26 -7.18 -42.56
CA ARG A 398 -20.51 -7.68 -43.13
C ARG A 398 -20.89 -8.99 -42.46
N ALA A 399 -22.15 -9.11 -42.05
CA ALA A 399 -22.70 -10.35 -41.50
C ALA A 399 -23.88 -10.82 -42.36
N LEU A 400 -23.76 -11.99 -42.99
CA LEU A 400 -24.79 -12.57 -43.85
C LEU A 400 -25.46 -13.74 -43.14
N VAL A 401 -26.71 -13.55 -42.72
CA VAL A 401 -27.45 -14.46 -41.85
C VAL A 401 -28.46 -15.26 -42.68
N ARG A 402 -28.46 -16.58 -42.50
CA ARG A 402 -29.54 -17.48 -42.93
C ARG A 402 -30.01 -18.34 -41.76
N ALA A 403 -31.26 -18.15 -41.35
CA ALA A 403 -31.93 -19.08 -40.46
C ALA A 403 -32.24 -20.40 -41.19
N ASP A 404 -32.04 -21.53 -40.52
CA ASP A 404 -32.53 -22.82 -40.97
C ASP A 404 -34.06 -22.84 -41.05
N GLN A 405 -34.62 -23.53 -42.05
CA GLN A 405 -36.07 -23.57 -42.25
C GLN A 405 -36.81 -24.22 -41.08
N PHE A 406 -36.13 -25.07 -40.31
CA PHE A 406 -36.70 -25.80 -39.18
C PHE A 406 -36.33 -25.15 -37.82
N ASP A 407 -35.82 -23.91 -37.83
CA ASP A 407 -35.33 -23.18 -36.64
C ASP A 407 -34.23 -23.92 -35.83
N ARG A 408 -33.56 -24.92 -36.43
CA ARG A 408 -32.58 -25.79 -35.76
C ARG A 408 -31.23 -25.09 -35.54
N PHE A 409 -30.87 -24.20 -36.45
CA PHE A 409 -29.62 -23.44 -36.37
C PHE A 409 -29.69 -22.17 -37.21
N VAL A 410 -28.73 -21.28 -36.98
CA VAL A 410 -28.51 -20.08 -37.80
C VAL A 410 -27.11 -20.18 -38.40
N SER A 411 -27.03 -19.98 -39.70
CA SER A 411 -25.80 -19.96 -40.50
C SER A 411 -25.41 -18.51 -40.75
N ILE A 412 -24.24 -18.08 -40.28
CA ILE A 412 -23.79 -16.68 -40.40
C ILE A 412 -22.40 -16.63 -41.05
N LEU A 413 -22.28 -15.94 -42.18
CA LEU A 413 -20.98 -15.58 -42.77
C LEU A 413 -20.58 -14.18 -42.29
N VAL A 414 -19.54 -14.10 -41.47
CA VAL A 414 -19.00 -12.84 -40.95
C VAL A 414 -17.70 -12.51 -41.68
N PHE A 415 -17.62 -11.31 -42.24
CA PHE A 415 -16.43 -10.75 -42.85
C PHE A 415 -15.87 -9.64 -41.97
N VAL A 416 -14.58 -9.71 -41.63
CA VAL A 416 -13.85 -8.72 -40.82
C VAL A 416 -12.50 -8.40 -41.47
N PRO A 417 -11.93 -7.20 -41.25
CA PRO A 417 -10.58 -6.87 -41.73
C PRO A 417 -9.54 -7.89 -41.27
N ARG A 418 -8.71 -8.35 -42.21
CA ARG A 418 -7.75 -9.44 -41.97
C ARG A 418 -6.69 -9.07 -40.92
N ASP A 419 -6.29 -7.81 -40.87
CA ASP A 419 -5.38 -7.21 -39.90
C ASP A 419 -5.96 -7.11 -38.48
N ARG A 420 -7.29 -7.25 -38.35
CA ARG A 420 -8.01 -7.17 -37.07
C ARG A 420 -8.64 -8.52 -36.67
N TYR A 421 -8.24 -9.61 -37.32
CA TYR A 421 -8.74 -10.95 -37.04
C TYR A 421 -7.73 -11.76 -36.21
N ASP A 422 -8.16 -12.23 -35.04
CA ASP A 422 -7.47 -13.24 -34.23
C ASP A 422 -8.47 -14.21 -33.59
N SER A 423 -7.96 -15.17 -32.80
CA SER A 423 -8.78 -16.15 -32.09
C SER A 423 -9.69 -15.52 -31.03
N VAL A 424 -9.28 -14.43 -30.39
CA VAL A 424 -10.02 -13.73 -29.32
C VAL A 424 -11.23 -12.98 -29.91
N VAL A 425 -11.02 -12.26 -31.00
CA VAL A 425 -12.07 -11.59 -31.78
C VAL A 425 -13.09 -12.61 -32.27
N ARG A 426 -12.63 -13.74 -32.82
CA ARG A 426 -13.52 -14.85 -33.23
C ARG A 426 -14.38 -15.36 -32.06
N GLU A 427 -13.81 -15.51 -30.87
CA GLU A 427 -14.54 -15.96 -29.68
C GLU A 427 -15.56 -14.94 -29.19
N LYS A 428 -15.19 -13.66 -29.13
CA LYS A 428 -16.10 -12.56 -28.76
C LYS A 428 -17.27 -12.46 -29.74
N ILE A 429 -17.00 -12.54 -31.04
CA ILE A 429 -18.06 -12.57 -32.08
C ILE A 429 -18.94 -13.80 -31.88
N GLY A 430 -18.35 -14.98 -31.67
CA GLY A 430 -19.08 -16.22 -31.43
C GLY A 430 -19.98 -16.16 -30.19
N ALA A 431 -19.50 -15.57 -29.09
CA ALA A 431 -20.25 -15.37 -27.86
C ALA A 431 -21.42 -14.40 -28.06
N TYR A 432 -21.18 -13.28 -28.74
CA TYR A 432 -22.24 -12.33 -29.10
C TYR A 432 -23.34 -12.99 -29.95
N LEU A 433 -22.96 -13.69 -31.03
CA LEU A 433 -23.90 -14.38 -31.91
C LEU A 433 -24.68 -15.49 -31.18
N LYS A 434 -24.02 -16.21 -30.26
CA LYS A 434 -24.66 -17.21 -29.40
C LYS A 434 -25.78 -16.58 -28.56
N THR A 435 -25.53 -15.43 -27.95
CA THR A 435 -26.49 -14.71 -27.11
C THR A 435 -27.66 -14.18 -27.95
N VAL A 436 -27.37 -13.49 -29.04
CA VAL A 436 -28.37 -12.79 -29.86
C VAL A 436 -29.32 -13.74 -30.59
N PHE A 437 -28.86 -14.94 -30.96
CA PHE A 437 -29.70 -15.97 -31.58
C PHE A 437 -30.22 -17.02 -30.58
N GLU A 438 -30.04 -16.81 -29.28
CA GLU A 438 -30.51 -17.69 -28.20
C GLU A 438 -30.11 -19.16 -28.42
N GLY A 439 -28.82 -19.39 -28.66
CA GLY A 439 -28.33 -20.71 -29.08
C GLY A 439 -27.04 -21.13 -28.42
N ARG A 440 -26.35 -22.07 -29.08
CA ARG A 440 -24.99 -22.50 -28.76
C ARG A 440 -24.13 -22.42 -30.03
N LEU A 441 -22.87 -22.03 -29.88
CA LEU A 441 -21.91 -22.11 -30.99
C LEU A 441 -21.68 -23.59 -31.31
N SER A 442 -22.20 -24.07 -32.45
CA SER A 442 -22.14 -25.49 -32.84
C SER A 442 -20.91 -25.81 -33.67
N ALA A 443 -20.49 -24.90 -34.54
CA ALA A 443 -19.29 -25.01 -35.36
C ALA A 443 -18.88 -23.63 -35.86
N TYR A 444 -17.62 -23.49 -36.23
CA TYR A 444 -17.12 -22.32 -36.95
C TYR A 444 -16.05 -22.77 -37.97
N TYR A 445 -16.00 -22.10 -39.12
CA TYR A 445 -15.04 -22.40 -40.18
C TYR A 445 -14.39 -21.09 -40.65
N PRO A 446 -13.16 -20.79 -40.21
CA PRO A 446 -12.42 -19.64 -40.71
C PRO A 446 -11.89 -19.92 -42.11
N ALA A 447 -11.91 -18.90 -42.97
CA ALA A 447 -11.37 -18.92 -44.32
C ALA A 447 -10.76 -17.55 -44.64
N PHE A 448 -9.64 -17.56 -45.37
CA PHE A 448 -8.95 -16.35 -45.82
C PHE A 448 -9.09 -16.26 -47.34
N PRO A 449 -10.23 -15.77 -47.86
CA PRO A 449 -10.39 -15.54 -49.29
C PRO A 449 -9.38 -14.49 -49.80
N GLU A 450 -9.17 -14.43 -51.12
CA GLU A 450 -8.34 -13.39 -51.72
C GLU A 450 -8.89 -11.99 -51.38
N GLY A 451 -8.01 -11.08 -50.93
CA GLY A 451 -8.36 -9.72 -50.51
C GLY A 451 -8.02 -9.43 -49.04
N GLY A 452 -8.53 -8.30 -48.55
CA GLY A 452 -8.23 -7.74 -47.21
C GLY A 452 -9.15 -8.20 -46.08
N LEU A 453 -10.07 -9.15 -46.31
CA LEU A 453 -11.04 -9.61 -45.32
C LEU A 453 -10.83 -11.08 -44.96
N ALA A 454 -10.91 -11.39 -43.67
CA ALA A 454 -11.10 -12.74 -43.17
C ALA A 454 -12.61 -13.06 -43.14
N ARG A 455 -12.98 -14.28 -43.54
CA ARG A 455 -14.36 -14.78 -43.45
C ARG A 455 -14.44 -15.87 -42.39
N VAL A 456 -15.36 -15.76 -41.46
CA VAL A 456 -15.70 -16.85 -40.54
C VAL A 456 -17.14 -17.26 -40.77
N HIS A 457 -17.34 -18.55 -41.03
CA HIS A 457 -18.67 -19.14 -41.12
C HIS A 457 -19.06 -19.72 -39.76
N PHE A 458 -19.97 -19.06 -39.06
CA PHE A 458 -20.50 -19.50 -37.77
C PHE A 458 -21.80 -20.29 -37.95
N ILE A 459 -21.94 -21.38 -37.19
CA ILE A 459 -23.19 -22.14 -37.06
C ILE A 459 -23.64 -22.05 -35.60
N ILE A 460 -24.76 -21.36 -35.35
CA ILE A 460 -25.37 -21.26 -34.02
C ILE A 460 -26.51 -22.27 -33.95
N GLY A 461 -26.32 -23.36 -33.20
CA GLY A 461 -27.37 -24.37 -32.98
C GLY A 461 -28.39 -23.88 -31.96
N ARG A 462 -29.67 -24.21 -32.18
CA ARG A 462 -30.80 -23.81 -31.34
C ARG A 462 -31.54 -25.05 -30.85
N SER A 463 -32.12 -24.96 -29.65
CA SER A 463 -32.81 -26.07 -28.97
C SER A 463 -34.33 -25.94 -28.93
N GLY A 464 -34.90 -24.78 -29.26
CA GLY A 464 -36.35 -24.55 -29.30
C GLY A 464 -36.75 -23.14 -29.75
N GLY A 465 -38.05 -22.92 -29.98
CA GLY A 465 -38.63 -21.63 -30.37
C GLY A 465 -38.36 -21.16 -31.81
N LYS A 466 -39.06 -20.10 -32.24
CA LYS A 466 -38.79 -19.43 -33.54
C LYS A 466 -37.46 -18.69 -33.49
N THR A 467 -36.74 -18.61 -34.61
CA THR A 467 -35.46 -17.89 -34.67
C THR A 467 -35.64 -16.38 -34.49
N PRO A 468 -34.89 -15.73 -33.57
CA PRO A 468 -34.90 -14.29 -33.41
C PRO A 468 -34.60 -13.58 -34.73
N LYS A 469 -35.42 -12.60 -35.08
CA LYS A 469 -35.19 -11.72 -36.23
C LYS A 469 -34.40 -10.51 -35.76
N ILE A 470 -33.13 -10.48 -36.09
CA ILE A 470 -32.20 -9.42 -35.70
C ILE A 470 -31.80 -8.66 -36.96
N GLU A 471 -31.88 -7.33 -36.89
CA GLU A 471 -31.49 -6.48 -38.00
C GLU A 471 -29.98 -6.63 -38.29
N GLN A 472 -29.65 -6.72 -39.58
CA GLN A 472 -28.29 -6.97 -40.02
C GLN A 472 -27.32 -5.86 -39.56
N SER A 473 -27.78 -4.60 -39.54
CA SER A 473 -27.01 -3.44 -39.08
C SER A 473 -26.64 -3.52 -37.60
N THR A 474 -27.51 -4.08 -36.75
CA THR A 474 -27.25 -4.27 -35.32
C THR A 474 -26.12 -5.27 -35.09
N ILE A 475 -26.14 -6.38 -35.82
CA ILE A 475 -25.07 -7.39 -35.75
C ILE A 475 -23.75 -6.79 -36.24
N GLU A 476 -23.77 -6.04 -37.33
CA GLU A 476 -22.58 -5.40 -37.89
C GLU A 476 -21.99 -4.33 -36.97
N ALA A 477 -22.82 -3.56 -36.26
CA ALA A 477 -22.37 -2.57 -35.28
C ALA A 477 -21.67 -3.22 -34.08
N ALA A 478 -22.26 -4.26 -33.50
CA ALA A 478 -21.65 -4.98 -32.40
C ALA A 478 -20.33 -5.67 -32.80
N ILE A 479 -20.28 -6.26 -34.01
CA ILE A 479 -19.03 -6.84 -34.52
C ILE A 479 -17.97 -5.75 -34.74
N ARG A 480 -18.35 -4.54 -35.19
CA ARG A 480 -17.42 -3.41 -35.32
C ARG A 480 -16.81 -3.01 -33.98
N ASP A 481 -17.61 -2.96 -32.93
CA ASP A 481 -17.12 -2.65 -31.57
C ASP A 481 -16.16 -3.72 -31.05
N ILE A 482 -16.43 -4.99 -31.35
CA ILE A 482 -15.53 -6.10 -30.98
C ILE A 482 -14.16 -6.00 -31.68
N VAL A 483 -14.12 -5.43 -32.88
CA VAL A 483 -12.93 -5.37 -33.77
C VAL A 483 -12.20 -4.01 -33.68
N ARG A 484 -12.62 -3.12 -32.76
CA ARG A 484 -12.04 -1.78 -32.57
C ARG A 484 -10.68 -1.85 -31.86
N THR A 485 -9.71 -1.06 -32.33
CA THR A 485 -8.37 -0.99 -31.71
C THR A 485 -8.32 0.07 -30.60
N TRP A 486 -7.35 -0.05 -29.70
CA TRP A 486 -7.09 0.96 -28.66
C TRP A 486 -6.79 2.35 -29.25
N GLN A 487 -6.01 2.40 -30.34
CA GLN A 487 -5.61 3.63 -31.00
C GLN A 487 -6.79 4.35 -31.67
N ASP A 488 -7.72 3.59 -32.26
CA ASP A 488 -8.98 4.12 -32.78
C ASP A 488 -9.79 4.74 -31.62
N ALA A 489 -9.91 4.01 -30.50
CA ALA A 489 -10.65 4.47 -29.33
C ALA A 489 -10.06 5.71 -28.66
N LEU A 490 -8.73 5.78 -28.57
CA LEU A 490 -8.01 6.94 -28.04
C LEU A 490 -8.14 8.17 -28.93
N SER A 491 -8.13 7.98 -30.25
CA SER A 491 -8.28 9.09 -31.19
C SER A 491 -9.67 9.71 -31.10
N GLU A 492 -10.72 8.89 -31.10
CA GLU A 492 -12.10 9.35 -30.94
C GLU A 492 -12.33 10.02 -29.58
N ALA A 493 -11.81 9.43 -28.49
CA ALA A 493 -11.94 10.03 -27.16
C ALA A 493 -11.23 11.39 -27.06
N ALA A 494 -10.05 11.53 -27.69
CA ALA A 494 -9.33 12.79 -27.72
C ALA A 494 -10.06 13.86 -28.55
N GLU A 495 -10.64 13.49 -29.69
CA GLU A 495 -11.44 14.38 -30.53
C GLU A 495 -12.71 14.83 -29.81
N ALA A 496 -13.45 13.90 -29.21
CA ALA A 496 -14.68 14.20 -28.48
C ALA A 496 -14.45 15.13 -27.28
N ALA A 497 -13.32 14.97 -26.58
CA ALA A 497 -12.94 15.80 -25.44
C ALA A 497 -12.21 17.10 -25.83
N GLY A 498 -11.90 17.32 -27.11
CA GLY A 498 -11.06 18.45 -27.55
C GLY A 498 -9.67 18.45 -26.92
N SER A 499 -9.09 17.28 -26.65
CA SER A 499 -7.86 17.12 -25.88
C SER A 499 -6.60 17.53 -26.66
N ASP A 500 -5.63 18.10 -25.95
CA ASP A 500 -4.32 18.48 -26.49
C ASP A 500 -3.58 17.26 -27.10
N PRO A 501 -2.98 17.37 -28.30
CA PRO A 501 -2.09 16.37 -28.88
C PRO A 501 -1.03 15.81 -27.91
N ALA A 502 -0.52 16.61 -26.98
CA ALA A 502 0.45 16.18 -25.97
C ALA A 502 -0.14 15.15 -25.00
N LEU A 503 -1.38 15.32 -24.55
CA LEU A 503 -2.07 14.36 -23.68
C LEU A 503 -2.35 13.05 -24.43
N LYS A 504 -2.73 13.14 -25.71
CA LYS A 504 -2.89 11.96 -26.57
C LYS A 504 -1.57 11.20 -26.72
N ALA A 505 -0.44 11.89 -26.85
CA ALA A 505 0.88 11.26 -26.94
C ALA A 505 1.27 10.55 -25.64
N ILE A 506 0.98 11.12 -24.47
CA ILE A 506 1.18 10.45 -23.17
C ILE A 506 0.27 9.22 -23.08
N ALA A 507 -1.03 9.36 -23.40
CA ALA A 507 -1.98 8.26 -23.34
C ALA A 507 -1.67 7.10 -24.31
N ALA A 508 -0.99 7.39 -25.43
CA ALA A 508 -0.54 6.36 -26.36
C ALA A 508 0.59 5.47 -25.79
N ARG A 509 1.30 5.93 -24.74
CA ARG A 509 2.43 5.22 -24.10
C ARG A 509 2.02 4.27 -22.98
N PHE A 510 0.75 4.26 -22.56
CA PHE A 510 0.28 3.35 -21.53
C PHE A 510 0.55 1.89 -21.91
N PRO A 511 1.01 1.04 -20.98
CA PRO A 511 1.32 -0.37 -21.27
C PRO A 511 0.04 -1.17 -21.56
N GLU A 512 0.18 -2.33 -22.20
CA GLU A 512 -0.95 -3.20 -22.54
C GLU A 512 -1.77 -3.59 -21.29
N SER A 513 -1.10 -3.92 -20.18
CA SER A 513 -1.74 -4.23 -18.90
C SER A 513 -2.67 -3.12 -18.38
N TYR A 514 -2.35 -1.84 -18.65
CA TYR A 514 -3.21 -0.72 -18.32
C TYR A 514 -4.43 -0.65 -19.27
N ARG A 515 -4.21 -0.87 -20.56
CA ARG A 515 -5.26 -0.83 -21.61
C ARG A 515 -6.30 -1.94 -21.43
N ASP A 516 -5.92 -3.06 -20.83
CA ASP A 516 -6.83 -4.15 -20.48
C ASP A 516 -7.77 -3.80 -19.31
N SER A 517 -7.36 -2.85 -18.45
CA SER A 517 -8.10 -2.48 -17.23
C SER A 517 -8.90 -1.19 -17.38
N PHE A 518 -8.48 -0.25 -18.25
CA PHE A 518 -9.06 1.08 -18.34
C PHE A 518 -9.43 1.46 -19.77
N SER A 519 -10.45 2.32 -19.93
CA SER A 519 -10.84 2.83 -21.24
C SER A 519 -9.90 3.94 -21.73
N ALA A 520 -9.92 4.21 -23.03
CA ALA A 520 -9.11 5.28 -23.62
C ALA A 520 -9.49 6.68 -23.11
N ALA A 521 -10.74 6.90 -22.72
CA ALA A 521 -11.18 8.14 -22.08
C ALA A 521 -10.57 8.32 -20.68
N VAL A 522 -10.49 7.24 -19.89
CA VAL A 522 -9.80 7.27 -18.59
C VAL A 522 -8.30 7.47 -18.78
N ALA A 523 -7.70 6.86 -19.80
CA ALA A 523 -6.29 7.09 -20.14
C ALA A 523 -5.97 8.56 -20.45
N LEU A 524 -6.88 9.29 -21.11
CA LEU A 524 -6.70 10.73 -21.36
C LEU A 524 -6.77 11.56 -20.07
N ALA A 525 -7.69 11.25 -19.16
CA ALA A 525 -7.76 11.90 -17.86
C ALA A 525 -6.49 11.65 -17.03
N ASP A 526 -5.99 10.42 -17.03
CA ASP A 526 -4.75 10.03 -16.36
C ASP A 526 -3.53 10.72 -16.99
N ALA A 527 -3.47 10.83 -18.33
CA ALA A 527 -2.45 11.61 -19.01
C ALA A 527 -2.45 13.09 -18.57
N GLY A 528 -3.63 13.67 -18.32
CA GLY A 528 -3.78 15.03 -17.78
C GLY A 528 -3.19 15.19 -16.37
N ARG A 529 -3.22 14.14 -15.54
CA ARG A 529 -2.58 14.15 -14.21
C ARG A 529 -1.07 13.94 -14.30
N ILE A 530 -0.64 13.02 -15.16
CA ILE A 530 0.78 12.79 -15.45
C ILE A 530 1.45 14.08 -15.95
N ALA A 531 0.76 14.88 -16.78
CA ALA A 531 1.29 16.14 -17.28
C ALA A 531 1.55 17.21 -16.19
N LYS A 532 1.00 17.05 -14.98
CA LYS A 532 1.15 18.01 -13.86
C LYS A 532 2.21 17.62 -12.82
N ILE A 533 2.79 16.42 -12.93
CA ILE A 533 3.84 15.95 -12.01
C ILE A 533 5.22 16.12 -12.63
N SER A 534 6.23 16.35 -11.78
CA SER A 534 7.62 16.61 -12.16
C SER A 534 8.57 16.16 -11.04
N ALA A 535 9.89 16.34 -11.21
CA ALA A 535 10.83 16.08 -10.12
C ALA A 535 10.56 16.96 -8.86
N ASP A 536 10.09 18.19 -9.05
CA ASP A 536 9.78 19.14 -7.95
C ASP A 536 8.39 18.89 -7.34
N ASN A 537 7.46 18.31 -8.12
CA ASN A 537 6.14 17.90 -7.67
C ASN A 537 5.89 16.43 -8.07
N PRO A 538 6.49 15.46 -7.36
CA PRO A 538 6.60 14.10 -7.86
C PRO A 538 5.35 13.26 -7.70
N ILE A 539 4.28 13.77 -7.09
CA ILE A 539 3.10 12.97 -6.78
C ILE A 539 1.80 13.71 -7.12
N ALA A 540 0.85 12.97 -7.68
CA ALA A 540 -0.55 13.34 -7.78
C ALA A 540 -1.40 12.12 -7.41
N ILE A 541 -2.65 12.33 -7.01
CA ILE A 541 -3.57 11.25 -6.68
C ILE A 541 -4.96 11.51 -7.27
N ASP A 542 -5.77 10.46 -7.38
CA ASP A 542 -7.16 10.54 -7.85
C ASP A 542 -8.03 9.49 -7.18
N TYR A 543 -9.08 9.93 -6.50
CA TYR A 543 -10.11 9.03 -5.97
C TYR A 543 -11.26 8.93 -6.96
N TYR A 544 -11.70 7.71 -7.22
CA TYR A 544 -12.83 7.47 -8.12
C TYR A 544 -13.59 6.20 -7.72
N ARG A 545 -14.65 5.88 -8.47
CA ARG A 545 -15.52 4.74 -8.19
C ARG A 545 -15.81 3.97 -9.48
N HIS A 546 -15.60 2.66 -9.47
CA HIS A 546 -16.04 1.78 -10.55
C HIS A 546 -17.56 1.54 -10.48
N ALA A 547 -18.19 1.23 -11.63
CA ALA A 547 -19.64 1.09 -11.72
C ALA A 547 -20.23 -0.04 -10.86
N ASP A 548 -19.42 -1.04 -10.53
CA ASP A 548 -19.75 -2.23 -9.74
C ASP A 548 -19.41 -2.09 -8.24
N GLN A 549 -18.71 -1.03 -7.84
CA GLN A 549 -18.32 -0.81 -6.44
C GLN A 549 -19.48 -0.34 -5.57
N LYS A 550 -19.60 -0.94 -4.37
CA LYS A 550 -20.58 -0.56 -3.35
C LYS A 550 -20.28 0.83 -2.78
N PRO A 551 -21.26 1.55 -2.18
CA PRO A 551 -21.05 2.89 -1.63
C PRO A 551 -19.88 3.03 -0.63
N ASN A 552 -19.56 1.95 0.10
CA ASN A 552 -18.45 1.90 1.06
C ASN A 552 -17.08 1.52 0.43
N GLN A 553 -17.02 1.32 -0.88
CA GLN A 553 -15.80 1.01 -1.64
C GLN A 553 -15.42 2.17 -2.56
N ALA A 554 -14.14 2.33 -2.87
CA ALA A 554 -13.65 3.32 -3.83
C ALA A 554 -12.36 2.80 -4.47
N ALA A 555 -11.84 3.50 -5.46
CA ALA A 555 -10.52 3.28 -6.01
C ALA A 555 -9.66 4.54 -5.87
N LEU A 556 -8.35 4.35 -5.79
CA LEU A 556 -7.35 5.41 -5.70
C LEU A 556 -6.22 5.13 -6.69
N LYS A 557 -5.95 6.09 -7.56
CA LYS A 557 -4.72 6.13 -8.34
C LYS A 557 -3.70 7.04 -7.69
N ILE A 558 -2.47 6.55 -7.54
CA ILE A 558 -1.31 7.36 -7.15
C ILE A 558 -0.36 7.42 -8.34
N TYR A 559 -0.11 8.62 -8.85
CA TYR A 559 0.83 8.90 -9.93
C TYR A 559 2.13 9.39 -9.31
N HIS A 560 3.24 8.70 -9.54
CA HIS A 560 4.53 9.07 -8.95
C HIS A 560 5.66 9.16 -10.00
N HIS A 561 6.42 10.25 -9.94
CA HIS A 561 7.52 10.55 -10.85
C HIS A 561 8.82 9.84 -10.43
N GLY A 562 9.49 9.20 -11.40
CA GLY A 562 10.86 8.69 -11.31
C GLY A 562 11.03 7.32 -10.65
N SER A 563 10.20 6.95 -9.67
CA SER A 563 10.31 5.64 -8.99
C SER A 563 8.96 5.10 -8.52
N PRO A 564 8.81 3.77 -8.42
CA PRO A 564 7.62 3.18 -7.84
C PRO A 564 7.59 3.43 -6.33
N VAL A 565 6.40 3.71 -5.80
CA VAL A 565 6.19 3.83 -4.36
C VAL A 565 6.09 2.45 -3.72
N ALA A 566 6.79 2.21 -2.61
CA ALA A 566 6.65 0.96 -1.86
C ALA A 566 5.30 0.91 -1.10
N LEU A 567 4.70 -0.29 -1.02
CA LEU A 567 3.47 -0.52 -0.23
C LEU A 567 3.64 -0.08 1.24
N SER A 568 4.80 -0.37 1.84
CA SER A 568 5.13 0.03 3.22
C SER A 568 5.13 1.54 3.46
N ARG A 569 5.16 2.35 2.40
CA ARG A 569 5.06 3.82 2.48
C ARG A 569 3.63 4.32 2.29
N ARG A 570 2.85 3.74 1.37
CA ARG A 570 1.48 4.23 1.04
C ARG A 570 0.36 3.60 1.86
N VAL A 571 0.45 2.30 2.16
CA VAL A 571 -0.63 1.57 2.87
C VAL A 571 -0.86 2.15 4.28
N PRO A 572 0.19 2.43 5.10
CA PRO A 572 -0.03 3.01 6.43
C PRO A 572 -0.73 4.37 6.41
N VAL A 573 -0.52 5.17 5.36
CA VAL A 573 -1.21 6.48 5.20
C VAL A 573 -2.70 6.25 4.98
N LEU A 574 -3.05 5.31 4.09
CA LEU A 574 -4.44 4.97 3.77
C LEU A 574 -5.17 4.34 4.97
N GLU A 575 -4.52 3.43 5.68
CA GLU A 575 -5.06 2.81 6.88
C GLU A 575 -5.35 3.83 7.97
N ASN A 576 -4.42 4.77 8.21
CA ASN A 576 -4.62 5.84 9.17
C ASN A 576 -5.70 6.86 8.74
N ILE A 577 -5.92 7.08 7.44
CA ILE A 577 -7.05 7.87 6.93
C ILE A 577 -8.39 7.13 7.12
N GLY A 578 -8.37 5.81 7.33
CA GLY A 578 -9.56 5.00 7.56
C GLY A 578 -9.96 4.09 6.39
N PHE A 579 -9.04 3.81 5.47
CA PHE A 579 -9.24 2.86 4.38
C PHE A 579 -8.60 1.51 4.67
N ARG A 580 -9.25 0.44 4.20
CA ARG A 580 -8.65 -0.88 4.04
C ARG A 580 -8.27 -1.07 2.58
N VAL A 581 -7.01 -1.37 2.32
CA VAL A 581 -6.52 -1.67 0.97
C VAL A 581 -6.85 -3.13 0.65
N ILE A 582 -7.64 -3.35 -0.41
CA ILE A 582 -8.13 -4.68 -0.81
C ILE A 582 -7.19 -5.31 -1.85
N SER A 583 -6.81 -4.53 -2.86
CA SER A 583 -5.90 -4.97 -3.91
C SER A 583 -5.15 -3.77 -4.50
N GLU A 584 -4.05 -4.03 -5.20
CA GLU A 584 -3.26 -3.00 -5.87
C GLU A 584 -2.66 -3.51 -7.18
N ARG A 585 -2.55 -2.62 -8.17
CA ARG A 585 -1.88 -2.86 -9.45
C ARG A 585 -0.97 -1.68 -9.77
N THR A 586 0.27 -1.98 -10.15
CA THR A 586 1.24 -0.96 -10.60
C THR A 586 1.39 -1.00 -12.11
N PHE A 587 1.29 0.17 -12.75
CA PHE A 587 1.56 0.36 -14.18
C PHE A 587 2.74 1.29 -14.37
N GLU A 588 3.69 0.86 -15.20
CA GLU A 588 4.83 1.68 -15.61
C GLU A 588 4.50 2.36 -16.95
N VAL A 589 4.44 3.69 -16.95
CA VAL A 589 4.24 4.48 -18.15
C VAL A 589 5.62 4.85 -18.68
N ALA A 590 6.05 4.15 -19.74
CA ALA A 590 7.39 4.27 -20.30
C ALA A 590 7.73 5.73 -20.60
N GLY A 591 8.78 6.26 -19.97
CA GLY A 591 9.33 7.62 -20.08
C GLY A 591 10.74 7.63 -20.70
N ASP A 592 11.42 8.78 -20.70
CA ASP A 592 12.88 8.74 -20.51
C ASP A 592 13.15 8.20 -19.09
N PRO A 593 14.30 7.59 -18.77
CA PRO A 593 14.54 7.03 -17.44
C PRO A 593 14.33 8.05 -16.30
N ALA A 594 14.67 9.32 -16.53
CA ALA A 594 14.45 10.42 -15.58
C ALA A 594 13.02 10.96 -15.55
N ALA A 595 12.15 10.55 -16.48
CA ALA A 595 10.77 11.02 -16.65
C ALA A 595 9.75 9.86 -16.65
N THR A 596 10.15 8.68 -16.17
CA THR A 596 9.25 7.51 -16.06
C THR A 596 8.25 7.75 -14.94
N VAL A 597 6.98 7.41 -15.18
CA VAL A 597 5.89 7.59 -14.22
C VAL A 597 5.27 6.26 -13.87
N PHE A 598 5.04 6.06 -12.58
CA PHE A 598 4.38 4.88 -12.04
C PHE A 598 2.96 5.26 -11.61
N ILE A 599 1.98 4.48 -12.03
CA ILE A 599 0.60 4.57 -11.54
C ILE A 599 0.37 3.38 -10.62
N HIS A 600 -0.05 3.64 -9.39
CA HIS A 600 -0.51 2.62 -8.46
C HIS A 600 -2.02 2.75 -8.33
N ASP A 601 -2.76 1.79 -8.87
CA ASP A 601 -4.21 1.71 -8.78
C ASP A 601 -4.61 0.78 -7.64
N MET A 602 -5.39 1.29 -6.69
CA MET A 602 -5.69 0.62 -5.43
C MET A 602 -7.20 0.54 -5.21
N GLU A 603 -7.70 -0.64 -4.87
CA GLU A 603 -9.08 -0.81 -4.42
C GLU A 603 -9.15 -0.59 -2.91
N LEU A 604 -10.02 0.31 -2.50
CA LEU A 604 -10.17 0.76 -1.12
C LEU A 604 -11.58 0.42 -0.60
N GLU A 605 -11.66 0.12 0.69
CA GLU A 605 -12.91 0.02 1.42
C GLU A 605 -12.85 0.85 2.70
N ASN A 606 -13.96 1.47 3.08
CA ASN A 606 -14.04 2.19 4.35
C ASN A 606 -13.94 1.21 5.53
N SER A 607 -12.91 1.33 6.36
CA SER A 607 -12.66 0.48 7.53
C SER A 607 -13.76 0.60 8.59
N TYR A 608 -14.53 1.68 8.59
CA TYR A 608 -15.66 1.92 9.50
C TYR A 608 -17.00 1.43 8.95
N GLY A 609 -17.04 0.86 7.75
CA GLY A 609 -18.26 0.31 7.13
C GLY A 609 -19.25 1.33 6.55
N ASN A 610 -18.99 2.63 6.70
CA ASN A 610 -19.83 3.71 6.18
C ASN A 610 -19.58 3.98 4.68
N PRO A 611 -20.52 4.61 3.95
CA PRO A 611 -20.28 5.08 2.59
C PRO A 611 -19.07 6.04 2.50
N ILE A 612 -18.31 5.96 1.40
CA ILE A 612 -17.22 6.90 1.10
C ILE A 612 -17.81 8.08 0.31
N ASN A 613 -17.74 9.28 0.88
CA ASN A 613 -18.23 10.50 0.23
C ASN A 613 -17.16 11.07 -0.73
N LEU A 614 -17.41 10.97 -2.03
CA LEU A 614 -16.57 11.56 -3.09
C LEU A 614 -17.29 12.69 -3.83
N ALA A 615 -18.30 13.32 -3.21
CA ALA A 615 -19.10 14.37 -3.86
C ALA A 615 -18.28 15.63 -4.20
N ASP A 616 -17.16 15.86 -3.51
CA ASP A 616 -16.18 16.91 -3.76
C ASP A 616 -15.07 16.48 -4.75
N GLY A 617 -15.23 15.34 -5.42
CA GLY A 617 -14.18 14.74 -6.26
C GLY A 617 -13.06 14.06 -5.47
N GLY A 618 -13.24 13.83 -4.16
CA GLY A 618 -12.22 13.22 -3.30
C GLY A 618 -11.21 14.24 -2.73
N ALA A 619 -11.47 15.53 -2.85
CA ALA A 619 -10.57 16.60 -2.43
C ALA A 619 -10.19 16.52 -0.94
N LEU A 620 -11.14 16.16 -0.07
CA LEU A 620 -10.88 15.93 1.36
C LEU A 620 -9.82 14.85 1.60
N PHE A 621 -9.96 13.70 0.94
CA PHE A 621 -9.03 12.59 1.09
C PHE A 621 -7.70 12.85 0.38
N GLU A 622 -7.72 13.67 -0.68
CA GLU A 622 -6.52 14.15 -1.33
C GLU A 622 -5.69 15.04 -0.40
N ASP A 623 -6.33 15.99 0.27
CA ASP A 623 -5.68 16.83 1.28
C ASP A 623 -5.06 15.99 2.40
N ALA A 624 -5.84 15.06 2.97
CA ALA A 624 -5.36 14.18 4.04
C ALA A 624 -4.14 13.35 3.60
N PHE A 625 -4.21 12.70 2.43
CA PHE A 625 -3.14 11.86 1.92
C PHE A 625 -1.89 12.67 1.59
N LEU A 626 -2.03 13.76 0.83
CA LEU A 626 -0.87 14.55 0.38
C LEU A 626 -0.21 15.32 1.52
N SER A 627 -0.97 15.79 2.51
CA SER A 627 -0.40 16.46 3.69
C SER A 627 0.42 15.49 4.54
N VAL A 628 -0.01 14.24 4.71
CA VAL A 628 0.81 13.20 5.36
C VAL A 628 2.02 12.85 4.48
N TRP A 629 1.82 12.70 3.17
CA TRP A 629 2.88 12.31 2.22
C TRP A 629 4.05 13.30 2.17
N ARG A 630 3.74 14.61 2.20
CA ARG A 630 4.75 15.69 2.27
C ARG A 630 5.36 15.84 3.66
N GLY A 631 4.82 15.14 4.66
CA GLY A 631 5.24 15.27 6.06
C GLY A 631 4.80 16.58 6.70
N ASP A 632 3.72 17.18 6.20
CA ASP A 632 3.13 18.40 6.73
C ASP A 632 2.37 18.15 8.04
N VAL A 633 1.77 16.96 8.15
CA VAL A 633 1.07 16.44 9.33
C VAL A 633 1.56 15.04 9.68
N ASP A 634 1.33 14.60 10.92
CA ASP A 634 1.76 13.28 11.38
C ASP A 634 0.89 12.15 10.77
N ASN A 635 1.49 10.96 10.58
CA ASN A 635 0.80 9.77 10.10
C ASN A 635 0.31 8.91 11.27
N ASP A 636 -0.87 9.21 11.81
CA ASP A 636 -1.46 8.55 12.98
C ASP A 636 -2.98 8.38 12.85
N GLY A 637 -3.62 7.72 13.83
CA GLY A 637 -5.05 7.44 13.80
C GLY A 637 -5.97 8.67 13.81
N TYR A 638 -5.47 9.88 14.08
CA TYR A 638 -6.29 11.09 13.96
C TYR A 638 -6.68 11.38 12.51
N ASN A 639 -5.89 10.91 11.53
CA ASN A 639 -6.21 11.05 10.11
C ASN A 639 -7.55 10.37 9.74
N GLY A 640 -8.03 9.42 10.56
CA GLY A 640 -9.32 8.75 10.41
C GLY A 640 -10.51 9.71 10.47
N LEU A 641 -10.33 10.89 11.09
CA LEU A 641 -11.35 11.92 11.19
C LEU A 641 -11.73 12.54 9.83
N ALA A 642 -10.90 12.37 8.80
CA ALA A 642 -11.28 12.68 7.43
C ALA A 642 -12.44 11.78 6.98
N GLN A 643 -12.36 10.48 7.28
CA GLN A 643 -13.37 9.49 6.92
C GLN A 643 -14.59 9.53 7.84
N THR A 644 -14.40 9.65 9.16
CA THR A 644 -15.49 9.54 10.15
C THR A 644 -16.21 10.85 10.38
N ALA A 645 -15.48 11.97 10.50
CA ALA A 645 -16.02 13.28 10.86
C ALA A 645 -16.07 14.27 9.68
N GLY A 646 -15.41 13.96 8.55
CA GLY A 646 -15.35 14.83 7.38
C GLY A 646 -14.41 16.03 7.57
N LEU A 647 -13.38 15.89 8.41
CA LEU A 647 -12.46 16.98 8.75
C LEU A 647 -11.22 17.00 7.85
N TRP A 648 -10.83 18.20 7.39
CA TRP A 648 -9.61 18.43 6.60
C TRP A 648 -8.35 18.30 7.47
N SER A 649 -7.19 18.07 6.86
CA SER A 649 -5.93 17.82 7.59
C SER A 649 -5.55 18.94 8.57
N GLY A 650 -5.84 20.20 8.21
CA GLY A 650 -5.66 21.36 9.08
C GLY A 650 -6.59 21.38 10.31
N GLU A 651 -7.82 20.89 10.15
CA GLU A 651 -8.82 20.79 11.24
C GLU A 651 -8.46 19.63 12.18
N ILE A 652 -8.05 18.49 11.61
CA ILE A 652 -7.53 17.33 12.35
C ILE A 652 -6.32 17.73 13.19
N THR A 653 -5.43 18.58 12.65
CA THR A 653 -4.23 19.06 13.34
C THR A 653 -4.56 19.79 14.65
N ILE A 654 -5.69 20.52 14.73
CA ILE A 654 -6.12 21.16 15.98
C ILE A 654 -6.44 20.12 17.05
N LEU A 655 -7.26 19.12 16.70
CA LEU A 655 -7.66 18.07 17.64
C LEU A 655 -6.45 17.21 18.03
N ARG A 656 -5.54 16.93 17.09
CA ARG A 656 -4.27 16.26 17.37
C ARG A 656 -3.42 17.08 18.34
N ALA A 657 -3.30 18.40 18.16
CA ALA A 657 -2.53 19.26 19.05
C ALA A 657 -3.05 19.21 20.50
N TYR A 658 -4.37 19.27 20.72
CA TYR A 658 -4.93 19.10 22.07
C TYR A 658 -4.62 17.71 22.66
N GLY A 659 -4.68 16.65 21.86
CA GLY A 659 -4.32 15.30 22.30
C GLY A 659 -2.85 15.20 22.71
N ARG A 660 -1.95 15.81 21.94
CA ARG A 660 -0.51 15.90 22.26
C ARG A 660 -0.26 16.74 23.51
N TYR A 661 -1.01 17.83 23.72
CA TYR A 661 -0.96 18.58 24.96
C TYR A 661 -1.40 17.74 26.16
N LEU A 662 -2.48 16.96 26.03
CA LEU A 662 -2.95 16.08 27.11
C LEU A 662 -1.90 15.02 27.50
N GLN A 663 -1.19 14.44 26.52
CA GLN A 663 -0.06 13.57 26.81
C GLN A 663 0.99 14.27 27.67
N GLN A 664 1.35 15.51 27.32
CA GLN A 664 2.27 16.34 28.09
C GLN A 664 1.72 16.78 29.46
N ALA A 665 0.39 16.82 29.61
CA ALA A 665 -0.29 17.03 30.90
C ALA A 665 -0.29 15.78 31.79
N GLY A 666 0.18 14.63 31.28
CA GLY A 666 0.34 13.39 32.04
C GLY A 666 -0.90 12.52 32.12
N ILE A 667 -1.82 12.60 31.14
CA ILE A 667 -2.96 11.67 31.09
C ILE A 667 -2.49 10.24 30.76
N PRO A 668 -3.16 9.19 31.29
CA PRO A 668 -2.72 7.82 31.08
C PRO A 668 -3.04 7.26 29.69
N GLN A 669 -4.02 7.83 28.98
CA GLN A 669 -4.45 7.33 27.66
C GLN A 669 -3.43 7.68 26.56
N SER A 670 -3.14 6.69 25.69
CA SER A 670 -2.22 6.87 24.56
C SER A 670 -2.84 7.72 23.45
N GLN A 671 -2.01 8.24 22.53
CA GLN A 671 -2.49 9.00 21.38
C GLN A 671 -3.43 8.18 20.49
N ASP A 672 -3.12 6.91 20.25
CA ASP A 672 -3.97 6.03 19.45
C ASP A 672 -5.34 5.80 20.11
N PHE A 673 -5.38 5.69 21.43
CA PHE A 673 -6.63 5.54 22.17
C PHE A 673 -7.48 6.81 22.09
N ILE A 674 -6.87 7.99 22.22
CA ILE A 674 -7.55 9.29 22.08
C ILE A 674 -8.09 9.45 20.66
N ALA A 675 -7.28 9.16 19.63
CA ALA A 675 -7.71 9.22 18.24
C ALA A 675 -8.87 8.25 17.97
N ALA A 676 -8.82 7.02 18.50
CA ALA A 676 -9.90 6.06 18.39
C ALA A 676 -11.20 6.55 19.05
N ALA A 677 -11.10 7.16 20.24
CA ALA A 677 -12.27 7.75 20.91
C ALA A 677 -12.93 8.84 20.05
N LEU A 678 -12.15 9.77 19.48
CA LEU A 678 -12.70 10.82 18.60
C LEU A 678 -13.34 10.23 17.33
N ASN A 679 -12.75 9.19 16.75
CA ASN A 679 -13.32 8.50 15.58
C ASN A 679 -14.60 7.70 15.90
N ARG A 680 -14.77 7.21 17.15
CA ARG A 680 -16.01 6.56 17.60
C ARG A 680 -17.19 7.53 17.71
N TYR A 681 -16.92 8.81 18.02
CA TYR A 681 -17.95 9.84 18.19
C TYR A 681 -17.73 11.03 17.23
N PRO A 682 -17.89 10.83 15.90
CA PRO A 682 -17.51 11.81 14.89
C PRO A 682 -18.31 13.12 14.97
N GLU A 683 -19.58 13.07 15.37
CA GLU A 683 -20.41 14.27 15.56
C GLU A 683 -19.91 15.12 16.73
N ILE A 684 -19.40 14.49 17.79
CA ILE A 684 -18.78 15.20 18.91
C ILE A 684 -17.43 15.78 18.47
N ALA A 685 -16.60 15.02 17.76
CA ALA A 685 -15.32 15.52 17.22
C ALA A 685 -15.52 16.74 16.32
N ARG A 686 -16.50 16.71 15.41
CA ARG A 686 -16.88 17.86 14.58
C ARG A 686 -17.37 19.02 15.43
N GLY A 687 -18.21 18.75 16.44
CA GLY A 687 -18.67 19.75 17.41
C GLY A 687 -17.53 20.44 18.17
N LEU A 688 -16.53 19.69 18.63
CA LEU A 688 -15.34 20.22 19.30
C LEU A 688 -14.55 21.16 18.37
N HIS A 689 -14.32 20.75 17.12
CA HIS A 689 -13.68 21.61 16.12
C HIS A 689 -14.51 22.88 15.86
N SER A 690 -15.83 22.75 15.64
CA SER A 690 -16.71 23.90 15.45
C SER A 690 -16.71 24.85 16.65
N LEU A 691 -16.63 24.32 17.88
CA LEU A 691 -16.53 25.13 19.09
C LEU A 691 -15.22 25.91 19.14
N PHE A 692 -14.10 25.28 18.75
CA PHE A 692 -12.81 25.95 18.63
C PHE A 692 -12.89 27.12 17.64
N VAL A 693 -13.46 26.89 16.45
CA VAL A 693 -13.65 27.94 15.43
C VAL A 693 -14.56 29.06 15.92
N ALA A 694 -15.69 28.73 16.55
CA ALA A 694 -16.62 29.74 17.08
C ALA A 694 -16.01 30.58 18.22
N ARG A 695 -15.04 30.06 18.97
CA ARG A 695 -14.39 30.77 20.09
C ARG A 695 -13.18 31.60 19.69
N LEU A 696 -12.41 31.14 18.72
CA LEU A 696 -11.08 31.69 18.39
C LEU A 696 -10.93 32.14 16.93
N GLY A 697 -11.92 31.86 16.08
CA GLY A 697 -11.93 32.26 14.68
C GLY A 697 -12.32 33.73 14.45
N PRO A 698 -12.20 34.24 13.22
CA PRO A 698 -12.44 35.66 12.92
C PRO A 698 -13.85 36.18 13.27
N ALA A 699 -14.84 35.28 13.30
CA ALA A 699 -16.23 35.59 13.63
C ALA A 699 -16.60 35.29 15.10
N ALA A 700 -15.63 35.24 16.02
CA ALA A 700 -15.85 34.76 17.38
C ALA A 700 -16.59 35.73 18.32
N GLU A 701 -16.81 36.97 17.90
CA GLU A 701 -17.65 37.95 18.60
C GLU A 701 -19.08 37.96 18.05
N GLY A 702 -20.05 38.47 18.81
CA GLY A 702 -21.45 38.52 18.39
C GLY A 702 -22.05 37.12 18.16
N ASP A 703 -22.41 36.81 16.92
CA ASP A 703 -23.02 35.53 16.52
C ASP A 703 -22.13 34.32 16.87
N GLY A 704 -20.80 34.45 16.78
CA GLY A 704 -19.87 33.37 17.14
C GLY A 704 -19.91 33.01 18.63
N ALA A 705 -20.10 34.01 19.51
CA ALA A 705 -20.24 33.76 20.95
C ALA A 705 -21.54 33.01 21.27
N VAL A 706 -22.63 33.34 20.56
CA VAL A 706 -23.92 32.62 20.67
C VAL A 706 -23.77 31.19 20.15
N ALA A 707 -23.15 31.01 18.98
CA ALA A 707 -22.86 29.70 18.39
C ALA A 707 -22.00 28.83 19.33
N ALA A 708 -20.95 29.39 19.93
CA ALA A 708 -20.10 28.69 20.88
C ALA A 708 -20.89 28.18 22.11
N LYS A 709 -21.83 28.98 22.62
CA LYS A 709 -22.69 28.56 23.75
C LYS A 709 -23.61 27.40 23.36
N HIS A 710 -24.22 27.46 22.17
CA HIS A 710 -25.06 26.37 21.66
C HIS A 710 -24.28 25.09 21.36
N LEU A 711 -23.10 25.21 20.74
CA LEU A 711 -22.21 24.08 20.47
C LEU A 711 -21.75 23.41 21.77
N LYS A 712 -21.37 24.19 22.78
CA LYS A 712 -21.01 23.67 24.10
C LYS A 712 -22.16 22.88 24.73
N ALA A 713 -23.39 23.42 24.70
CA ALA A 713 -24.57 22.72 25.23
C ALA A 713 -24.81 21.41 24.47
N LYS A 714 -24.80 21.45 23.13
CA LYS A 714 -24.97 20.27 22.27
C LYS A 714 -23.91 19.19 22.53
N ILE A 715 -22.65 19.57 22.73
CA ILE A 715 -21.57 18.63 23.06
C ILE A 715 -21.80 17.99 24.44
N LYS A 716 -22.25 18.78 25.43
CA LYS A 716 -22.59 18.26 26.76
C LYS A 716 -23.76 17.28 26.71
N ASP A 717 -24.80 17.60 25.95
CA ASP A 717 -25.95 16.70 25.78
C ASP A 717 -25.53 15.40 25.08
N ALA A 718 -24.68 15.48 24.06
CA ALA A 718 -24.15 14.30 23.37
C ALA A 718 -23.20 13.44 24.24
N LEU A 719 -22.53 14.05 25.22
CA LEU A 719 -21.67 13.34 26.18
C LEU A 719 -22.46 12.42 27.12
N GLU A 720 -23.72 12.74 27.43
CA GLU A 720 -24.57 11.89 28.27
C GLU A 720 -24.88 10.53 27.61
N GLU A 721 -24.76 10.44 26.29
CA GLU A 721 -24.97 9.22 25.50
C GLU A 721 -23.67 8.42 25.29
N VAL A 722 -22.54 8.83 25.88
CA VAL A 722 -21.25 8.12 25.75
C VAL A 722 -21.14 7.04 26.85
N PRO A 723 -21.22 5.74 26.51
CA PRO A 723 -21.29 4.68 27.51
C PRO A 723 -19.93 4.35 28.16
N ASN A 724 -18.82 4.65 27.48
CA ASN A 724 -17.48 4.35 27.96
C ASN A 724 -16.91 5.53 28.76
N ILE A 725 -16.53 5.30 30.02
CA ILE A 725 -16.05 6.34 30.94
C ILE A 725 -14.71 6.96 30.49
N ASP A 726 -13.80 6.16 29.92
CA ASP A 726 -12.54 6.70 29.40
C ASP A 726 -12.77 7.61 28.19
N ASP A 727 -13.68 7.22 27.29
CA ASP A 727 -14.08 8.05 26.14
C ASP A 727 -14.72 9.38 26.59
N ASP A 728 -15.67 9.31 27.53
CA ASP A 728 -16.31 10.49 28.13
C ASP A 728 -15.25 11.42 28.76
N THR A 729 -14.33 10.85 29.54
CA THR A 729 -13.25 11.60 30.20
C THR A 729 -12.35 12.30 29.18
N ILE A 730 -11.98 11.63 28.08
CA ILE A 730 -11.16 12.23 27.00
C ILE A 730 -11.90 13.41 26.39
N ILE A 731 -13.15 13.23 26.00
CA ILE A 731 -13.94 14.27 25.32
C ILE A 731 -14.19 15.46 26.26
N ARG A 732 -14.48 15.24 27.54
CA ARG A 732 -14.62 16.31 28.55
C ARG A 732 -13.32 17.11 28.70
N ARG A 733 -12.16 16.46 28.67
CA ARG A 733 -10.85 17.14 28.70
C ARG A 733 -10.61 17.97 27.43
N TYR A 734 -10.99 17.47 26.26
CA TYR A 734 -10.94 18.26 25.02
C TYR A 734 -11.82 19.50 25.09
N LEU A 735 -13.06 19.34 25.59
CA LEU A 735 -13.97 20.45 25.80
C LEU A 735 -13.35 21.50 26.74
N ASN A 736 -12.85 21.08 27.90
CA ASN A 736 -12.20 21.98 28.87
C ASN A 736 -10.97 22.68 28.27
N LEU A 737 -10.13 22.00 27.49
CA LEU A 737 -8.97 22.62 26.82
C LEU A 737 -9.38 23.68 25.81
N ILE A 738 -10.39 23.43 24.99
CA ILE A 738 -10.91 24.42 24.02
C ILE A 738 -11.50 25.63 24.75
N GLU A 739 -12.13 25.42 25.91
CA GLU A 739 -12.62 26.52 26.75
C GLU A 739 -11.47 27.33 27.38
N ALA A 740 -10.41 26.66 27.82
CA ALA A 740 -9.22 27.27 28.41
C ALA A 740 -8.28 27.93 27.38
N SER A 741 -8.49 27.71 26.08
CA SER A 741 -7.71 28.36 25.02
C SER A 741 -8.03 29.84 24.87
N LEU A 742 -6.97 30.65 24.83
CA LEU A 742 -7.04 32.11 24.87
C LEU A 742 -6.69 32.78 23.54
N ARG A 743 -5.72 32.23 22.82
CA ARG A 743 -5.21 32.74 21.54
C ARG A 743 -4.69 31.59 20.68
N THR A 744 -4.74 31.76 19.36
CA THR A 744 -4.10 30.84 18.41
C THR A 744 -3.74 31.56 17.11
N ASN A 745 -2.70 31.09 16.43
CA ASN A 745 -2.31 31.57 15.10
C ASN A 745 -2.96 30.76 13.96
N HIS A 746 -3.85 29.80 14.25
CA HIS A 746 -4.46 28.93 13.25
C HIS A 746 -5.16 29.70 12.11
N PHE A 747 -5.83 30.81 12.43
CA PHE A 747 -6.59 31.62 11.47
C PHE A 747 -5.75 32.70 10.77
N VAL A 748 -4.46 32.79 11.07
CA VAL A 748 -3.54 33.75 10.45
C VAL A 748 -3.05 33.21 9.12
N ALA A 749 -3.24 34.00 8.05
CA ALA A 749 -2.76 33.64 6.72
C ALA A 749 -1.23 33.51 6.68
N ASP A 750 -0.76 32.59 5.83
CA ASP A 750 0.65 32.32 5.56
C ASP A 750 1.48 31.86 6.77
N THR A 751 0.84 31.40 7.87
CA THR A 751 1.55 30.93 9.08
C THR A 751 2.64 29.92 8.74
N LYS A 752 2.31 28.91 7.93
CA LYS A 752 3.29 27.91 7.49
C LYS A 752 4.37 28.48 6.56
N ALA A 753 4.00 29.35 5.61
CA ALA A 753 4.96 30.01 4.72
C ALA A 753 5.92 30.96 5.47
N LYS A 754 5.49 31.48 6.62
CA LYS A 754 6.31 32.26 7.56
C LYS A 754 7.22 31.38 8.44
N GLY A 755 7.18 30.05 8.28
CA GLY A 755 7.97 29.10 9.06
C GLY A 755 7.47 28.93 10.49
N GLN A 756 6.16 29.06 10.71
CA GLN A 756 5.53 28.97 12.02
C GLN A 756 4.65 27.72 12.11
N SER A 757 4.72 27.06 13.26
CA SER A 757 3.86 25.93 13.65
C SER A 757 2.61 26.45 14.36
N LEU A 758 1.64 25.56 14.59
CA LEU A 758 0.42 25.90 15.33
C LEU A 758 0.79 26.26 16.77
N ALA A 759 0.39 27.45 17.22
CA ALA A 759 0.55 27.91 18.59
C ALA A 759 -0.84 28.09 19.23
N ILE A 760 -0.99 27.60 20.45
CA ILE A 760 -2.21 27.75 21.27
C ILE A 760 -1.78 28.25 22.65
N LYS A 761 -2.31 29.41 23.06
CA LYS A 761 -2.14 29.94 24.42
C LYS A 761 -3.27 29.43 25.31
N LEU A 762 -2.93 28.86 26.45
CA LEU A 762 -3.85 28.24 27.41
C LEU A 762 -3.83 28.99 28.75
N ASP A 763 -5.00 29.08 29.37
CA ASP A 763 -5.15 29.36 30.80
C ASP A 763 -4.96 28.07 31.60
N SER A 764 -3.72 27.78 32.00
CA SER A 764 -3.39 26.54 32.73
C SER A 764 -4.11 26.38 34.06
N GLN A 765 -4.55 27.48 34.68
CA GLN A 765 -5.31 27.41 35.93
C GLN A 765 -6.73 26.91 35.68
N ALA A 766 -7.30 27.19 34.51
CA ALA A 766 -8.60 26.70 34.05
C ALA A 766 -8.57 25.27 33.48
N VAL A 767 -7.38 24.72 33.21
CA VAL A 767 -7.24 23.33 32.73
C VAL A 767 -7.47 22.35 33.88
N GLU A 768 -8.52 21.56 33.76
CA GLU A 768 -8.91 20.56 34.75
C GLU A 768 -7.96 19.35 34.73
N GLY A 769 -7.62 18.84 35.92
CA GLY A 769 -6.73 17.68 36.06
C GLY A 769 -5.25 17.94 35.76
N LEU A 770 -4.84 19.20 35.54
CA LEU A 770 -3.43 19.56 35.36
C LEU A 770 -2.66 19.43 36.69
N PRO A 771 -1.49 18.75 36.72
CA PRO A 771 -0.67 18.62 37.93
C PRO A 771 -0.20 19.99 38.46
N ALA A 772 -0.12 20.12 39.80
CA ALA A 772 0.44 21.30 40.44
C ALA A 772 1.98 21.33 40.32
N PRO A 773 2.61 22.53 40.29
CA PRO A 773 1.98 23.85 40.22
C PRO A 773 1.43 24.14 38.81
N ARG A 774 0.30 24.84 38.74
CA ARG A 774 -0.31 25.27 37.46
C ARG A 774 0.22 26.66 37.09
N PRO A 775 0.93 26.83 35.95
CA PRO A 775 1.39 28.14 35.50
C PRO A 775 0.23 29.13 35.35
N TRP A 776 0.53 30.42 35.29
CA TRP A 776 -0.47 31.43 34.91
C TRP A 776 -0.89 31.23 33.46
N ARG A 777 0.07 31.07 32.54
CA ARG A 777 -0.20 30.82 31.12
C ARG A 777 0.79 29.84 30.52
N GLU A 778 0.31 29.07 29.57
CA GLU A 778 1.12 28.17 28.75
C GLU A 778 0.91 28.48 27.27
N ILE A 779 1.99 28.54 26.50
CA ILE A 779 1.89 28.51 25.05
C ILE A 779 2.38 27.14 24.59
N PHE A 780 1.51 26.37 23.98
CA PHE A 780 1.83 25.09 23.37
C PHE A 780 2.04 25.28 21.86
N VAL A 781 3.17 24.80 21.35
CA VAL A 781 3.49 24.81 19.93
C VAL A 781 3.50 23.38 19.43
N TYR A 782 2.78 23.13 18.34
CA TYR A 782 2.66 21.83 17.70
C TYR A 782 2.83 21.95 16.19
N GLY A 783 3.73 21.14 15.64
CA GLY A 783 3.99 21.07 14.20
C GLY A 783 4.72 19.78 13.83
N SER A 784 4.96 19.59 12.53
CA SER A 784 5.68 18.42 12.03
C SER A 784 7.20 18.48 12.26
N GLU A 785 7.76 19.68 12.42
CA GLU A 785 9.19 19.89 12.67
C GLU A 785 9.52 20.05 14.16
N VAL A 786 8.63 20.67 14.93
CA VAL A 786 8.86 21.03 16.32
C VAL A 786 7.59 20.94 17.16
N GLU A 787 7.76 20.46 18.39
CA GLU A 787 6.77 20.54 19.45
C GLU A 787 7.38 21.25 20.66
N GLY A 788 6.58 21.87 21.52
CA GLY A 788 7.12 22.46 22.74
C GLY A 788 6.11 23.24 23.56
N VAL A 789 6.53 23.64 24.75
CA VAL A 789 5.75 24.46 25.68
C VAL A 789 6.57 25.65 26.17
N HIS A 790 5.89 26.75 26.45
CA HIS A 790 6.44 27.86 27.21
C HIS A 790 5.52 28.18 28.39
N LEU A 791 6.01 27.94 29.61
CA LEU A 791 5.28 28.09 30.87
C LEU A 791 5.63 29.43 31.52
N ARG A 792 4.62 30.18 31.98
CA ARG A 792 4.80 31.48 32.67
C ARG A 792 3.99 31.54 33.95
N PHE A 793 4.59 32.05 35.03
CA PHE A 793 3.91 32.26 36.31
C PHE A 793 3.36 33.69 36.52
N GLY A 794 3.48 34.55 35.50
CA GLY A 794 2.90 35.89 35.54
C GLY A 794 3.09 36.70 34.24
N PRO A 795 2.49 37.91 34.18
CA PRO A 795 2.50 38.79 33.01
C PRO A 795 3.89 39.37 32.69
N VAL A 796 4.75 39.54 33.68
CA VAL A 796 6.15 39.91 33.46
C VAL A 796 7.00 38.75 33.93
N ALA A 797 7.30 37.82 33.02
CA ALA A 797 7.99 36.58 33.34
C ALA A 797 9.13 36.32 32.38
N ARG A 798 10.17 35.64 32.88
CA ARG A 798 11.40 35.41 32.14
C ARG A 798 12.02 34.05 32.46
N GLY A 799 12.56 33.41 31.43
CA GLY A 799 13.54 32.35 31.60
C GLY A 799 13.95 31.68 30.31
N GLY A 800 14.80 30.67 30.46
CA GLY A 800 15.48 30.04 29.33
C GLY A 800 14.62 29.08 28.50
N LEU A 801 15.03 28.86 27.25
CA LEU A 801 14.45 27.87 26.34
C LEU A 801 15.38 26.66 26.23
N ARG A 802 14.88 25.48 26.62
CA ARG A 802 15.64 24.24 26.60
C ARG A 802 15.37 23.43 25.33
N TRP A 803 16.43 22.92 24.72
CA TRP A 803 16.30 21.84 23.75
C TRP A 803 16.11 20.53 24.52
N SER A 804 14.91 19.96 24.45
CA SER A 804 14.58 18.68 25.07
C SER A 804 14.75 17.53 24.09
N ASP A 805 15.25 16.40 24.57
CA ASP A 805 15.26 15.10 23.90
C ASP A 805 14.10 14.20 24.38
N ARG A 806 13.25 14.70 25.30
CA ARG A 806 12.17 13.94 25.96
C ARG A 806 10.83 14.08 25.24
N ALA A 807 10.63 13.31 24.17
CA ALA A 807 9.40 13.37 23.37
C ALA A 807 8.09 13.15 24.16
N GLN A 808 8.13 12.36 25.24
CA GLN A 808 6.93 11.91 25.97
C GLN A 808 6.52 12.84 27.12
N ASP A 809 7.45 13.62 27.68
CA ASP A 809 7.21 14.37 28.93
C ASP A 809 8.09 15.64 29.07
N TYR A 810 8.44 16.29 27.96
CA TYR A 810 9.16 17.56 27.96
C TYR A 810 8.43 18.65 28.77
N ARG A 811 7.10 18.65 28.87
CA ARG A 811 6.39 19.62 29.71
C ARG A 811 6.71 19.42 31.19
N THR A 812 6.81 18.18 31.66
CA THR A 812 7.21 17.87 33.05
C THR A 812 8.64 18.33 33.31
N GLU A 813 9.54 18.14 32.35
CA GLU A 813 10.91 18.68 32.43
C GLU A 813 10.90 20.21 32.57
N VAL A 814 10.17 20.90 31.70
CA VAL A 814 10.08 22.37 31.70
C VAL A 814 9.39 22.87 32.99
N LEU A 815 8.38 22.16 33.49
CA LEU A 815 7.67 22.48 34.72
C LEU A 815 8.60 22.41 35.96
N GLY A 816 9.45 21.39 36.04
CA GLY A 816 10.47 21.30 37.08
C GLY A 816 11.46 22.47 37.03
N LEU A 817 11.86 22.88 35.82
CA LEU A 817 12.80 23.99 35.62
C LEU A 817 12.20 25.36 35.92
N VAL A 818 10.95 25.62 35.53
CA VAL A 818 10.29 26.91 35.83
C VAL A 818 10.04 27.08 37.34
N LYS A 819 9.78 26.00 38.08
CA LYS A 819 9.65 26.04 39.54
C LYS A 819 10.95 26.51 40.19
N ALA A 820 12.09 25.95 39.78
CA ALA A 820 13.39 26.42 40.24
C ALA A 820 13.64 27.89 39.82
N GLN A 821 13.23 28.26 38.61
CA GLN A 821 13.36 29.63 38.11
C GLN A 821 12.50 30.63 38.91
N GLN A 822 11.34 30.23 39.43
CA GLN A 822 10.47 31.08 40.23
C GLN A 822 11.17 31.53 41.52
N VAL A 823 11.82 30.60 42.23
CA VAL A 823 12.63 30.92 43.42
C VAL A 823 13.86 31.75 43.04
N LYS A 824 14.51 31.40 41.92
CA LYS A 824 15.72 32.12 41.44
C LYS A 824 15.45 33.57 41.02
N ASN A 825 14.26 33.85 40.50
CA ASN A 825 13.87 35.20 40.04
C ASN A 825 13.44 36.13 41.20
N ALA A 826 13.53 35.68 42.46
CA ALA A 826 13.36 36.52 43.64
C ALA A 826 14.21 37.80 43.63
N VAL A 827 15.36 37.74 42.96
CA VAL A 827 16.41 38.76 43.00
C VAL A 827 16.27 39.83 41.92
N ILE A 828 15.32 39.65 41.00
CA ILE A 828 15.07 40.51 39.82
C ILE A 828 13.59 40.91 39.77
N VAL A 829 13.18 41.78 38.84
CA VAL A 829 11.76 42.20 38.72
C VAL A 829 10.84 41.12 38.11
N PRO A 830 11.18 40.46 36.99
CA PRO A 830 10.32 39.45 36.38
C PRO A 830 10.09 38.22 37.28
N VAL A 831 8.94 37.56 37.17
CA VAL A 831 8.71 36.23 37.78
C VAL A 831 9.24 35.11 36.88
N GLY A 832 9.13 33.86 37.31
CA GLY A 832 9.66 32.69 36.57
C GLY A 832 8.88 32.39 35.28
N ALA A 833 9.63 32.15 34.20
CA ALA A 833 9.16 31.45 33.00
C ALA A 833 10.17 30.39 32.55
N LYS A 834 9.73 29.43 31.75
CA LYS A 834 10.63 28.49 31.09
C LYS A 834 9.96 27.94 29.85
N GLY A 835 10.72 27.74 28.78
CA GLY A 835 10.26 26.99 27.63
C GLY A 835 11.12 25.77 27.35
N GLY A 836 10.56 24.84 26.61
CA GLY A 836 11.27 23.70 26.06
C GLY A 836 10.68 23.31 24.72
N PHE A 837 11.54 22.96 23.78
CA PHE A 837 11.16 22.48 22.45
C PHE A 837 11.82 21.14 22.14
N TYR A 838 11.11 20.34 21.37
CA TYR A 838 11.49 19.01 20.91
C TYR A 838 11.50 19.00 19.37
N PRO A 839 12.69 18.97 18.73
CA PRO A 839 12.80 18.80 17.29
C PRO A 839 12.40 17.38 16.87
N LYS A 840 11.40 17.25 16.00
CA LYS A 840 10.85 15.96 15.56
C LYS A 840 11.62 15.32 14.41
N LYS A 841 12.26 16.14 13.56
CA LYS A 841 12.91 15.70 12.31
C LYS A 841 14.42 15.89 12.35
N LEU A 842 15.10 15.29 13.33
CA LEU A 842 16.55 15.31 13.39
C LEU A 842 17.15 14.25 12.43
N PRO A 843 18.11 14.63 11.56
CA PRO A 843 18.77 13.70 10.66
C PRO A 843 19.82 12.88 11.43
N MET A 844 19.37 11.88 12.20
CA MET A 844 20.24 11.10 13.12
C MET A 844 21.37 10.35 12.42
N SER A 845 21.23 10.04 11.13
CA SER A 845 22.27 9.43 10.29
C SER A 845 23.27 10.44 9.70
N ALA A 846 22.98 11.73 9.79
CA ALA A 846 23.88 12.80 9.36
C ALA A 846 24.86 13.18 10.48
N GLY A 847 25.96 13.83 10.12
CA GLY A 847 26.96 14.30 11.09
C GLY A 847 26.40 15.30 12.11
N ARG A 848 27.17 15.55 13.19
CA ARG A 848 26.80 16.44 14.30
C ARG A 848 26.32 17.83 13.84
N ASP A 849 26.93 18.38 12.80
CA ASP A 849 26.60 19.71 12.28
C ASP A 849 25.20 19.78 11.68
N ALA A 850 24.79 18.75 10.91
CA ALA A 850 23.45 18.67 10.32
C ALA A 850 22.36 18.51 11.38
N ILE A 851 22.64 17.76 12.46
CA ILE A 851 21.73 17.64 13.62
C ILE A 851 21.57 19.00 14.31
N PHE A 852 22.67 19.72 14.52
CA PHE A 852 22.66 21.03 15.14
C PHE A 852 21.92 22.07 14.29
N GLU A 853 22.09 22.05 12.96
CA GLU A 853 21.37 22.91 12.03
C GLU A 853 19.86 22.63 12.05
N ALA A 854 19.45 21.37 11.97
CA ALA A 854 18.04 20.97 12.06
C ALA A 854 17.39 21.42 13.37
N GLY A 855 18.10 21.25 14.50
CA GLY A 855 17.64 21.77 15.80
C GLY A 855 17.59 23.29 15.88
N THR A 856 18.52 23.99 15.22
CA THR A 856 18.50 25.46 15.10
C THR A 856 17.28 25.92 14.30
N SER A 857 16.93 25.23 13.22
CA SER A 857 15.71 25.49 12.43
C SER A 857 14.44 25.25 13.25
N ALA A 858 14.38 24.15 14.01
CA ALA A 858 13.27 23.87 14.93
C ALA A 858 13.14 24.96 16.02
N TYR A 859 14.26 25.44 16.56
CA TYR A 859 14.28 26.56 17.51
C TYR A 859 13.71 27.85 16.89
N LYS A 860 14.14 28.20 15.67
CA LYS A 860 13.63 29.37 14.94
C LYS A 860 12.12 29.29 14.73
N ASN A 861 11.62 28.12 14.30
CA ASN A 861 10.20 27.86 14.12
C ASN A 861 9.45 28.00 15.47
N PHE A 862 9.96 27.40 16.54
CA PHE A 862 9.36 27.48 17.88
C PHE A 862 9.24 28.93 18.38
N VAL A 863 10.33 29.69 18.39
CA VAL A 863 10.33 31.09 18.87
C VAL A 863 9.45 31.98 17.98
N SER A 864 9.50 31.81 16.66
CA SER A 864 8.62 32.54 15.72
C SER A 864 7.15 32.24 15.98
N SER A 865 6.81 30.99 16.30
CA SER A 865 5.45 30.56 16.65
C SER A 865 4.97 31.17 17.97
N LEU A 866 5.83 31.28 18.99
CA LEU A 866 5.51 31.96 20.24
C LEU A 866 5.20 33.45 20.01
N LEU A 867 6.04 34.13 19.22
CA LEU A 867 5.84 35.54 18.89
C LEU A 867 4.58 35.79 18.03
N SER A 868 4.13 34.81 17.25
CA SER A 868 2.95 34.95 16.37
C SER A 868 1.64 35.24 17.12
N ILE A 869 1.56 34.94 18.43
CA ILE A 869 0.39 35.17 19.27
C ILE A 869 0.65 36.10 20.47
N THR A 870 1.84 36.71 20.52
CA THR A 870 2.29 37.63 21.58
C THR A 870 2.02 39.08 21.15
N ASP A 871 1.56 39.93 22.07
CA ASP A 871 1.35 41.35 21.77
C ASP A 871 2.71 42.07 21.61
N ASN A 872 2.74 43.16 20.86
CA ASN A 872 3.93 44.00 20.67
C ASN A 872 3.75 45.38 21.31
N ILE A 873 4.80 46.21 21.38
CA ILE A 873 4.72 47.60 21.88
C ILE A 873 5.18 48.58 20.79
N GLY A 874 4.28 49.44 20.34
CA GLY A 874 4.56 50.56 19.45
C GLY A 874 4.84 51.87 20.18
N VAL A 875 4.90 52.97 19.43
CA VAL A 875 5.05 54.32 20.01
C VAL A 875 3.82 54.73 20.82
N ASP A 876 2.62 54.34 20.35
CA ASP A 876 1.33 54.79 20.90
C ASP A 876 0.66 53.76 21.84
N GLY A 877 1.33 52.65 22.15
CA GLY A 877 0.81 51.62 23.07
C GLY A 877 1.00 50.18 22.60
N VAL A 878 0.20 49.26 23.15
CA VAL A 878 0.23 47.82 22.84
C VAL A 878 -0.38 47.56 21.46
N ILE A 879 0.31 46.75 20.65
CA ILE A 879 -0.13 46.33 19.31
C ILE A 879 -0.46 44.83 19.36
N PRO A 880 -1.73 44.42 19.21
CA PRO A 880 -2.09 43.01 19.17
C PRO A 880 -1.59 42.31 17.88
N PRO A 881 -1.35 40.99 17.90
CA PRO A 881 -1.01 40.23 16.71
C PRO A 881 -2.17 40.24 15.70
N ALA A 882 -1.87 40.56 14.44
CA ALA A 882 -2.87 40.66 13.38
C ALA A 882 -3.53 39.29 13.09
N GLY A 883 -4.86 39.27 12.98
CA GLY A 883 -5.63 38.06 12.68
C GLY A 883 -5.81 37.08 13.84
N VAL A 884 -5.45 37.47 15.06
CA VAL A 884 -5.59 36.63 16.27
C VAL A 884 -6.69 37.20 17.18
N VAL A 885 -7.68 36.38 17.51
CA VAL A 885 -8.67 36.70 18.55
C VAL A 885 -8.04 36.55 19.94
N ARG A 886 -8.27 37.55 20.80
CA ARG A 886 -7.73 37.60 22.17
C ARG A 886 -8.84 37.37 23.20
N ARG A 887 -8.67 36.38 24.08
CA ARG A 887 -9.56 36.11 25.24
C ARG A 887 -8.93 36.48 26.59
N ASP A 888 -7.82 37.21 26.56
CA ASP A 888 -7.05 37.64 27.72
C ASP A 888 -6.58 39.11 27.59
N PRO A 889 -6.12 39.74 28.69
CA PRO A 889 -5.59 41.11 28.69
C PRO A 889 -4.33 41.28 27.82
N ASP A 890 -3.78 42.50 27.79
CA ASP A 890 -2.53 42.80 27.10
C ASP A 890 -1.37 41.96 27.69
N ASP A 891 -0.62 41.32 26.81
CA ASP A 891 0.53 40.49 27.16
C ASP A 891 1.72 40.72 26.20
N PRO A 892 2.37 41.90 26.26
CA PRO A 892 3.44 42.25 25.34
C PRO A 892 4.85 41.87 25.83
N TYR A 893 5.01 41.47 27.09
CA TYR A 893 6.32 41.18 27.65
C TYR A 893 6.69 39.71 27.48
N PHE A 894 7.63 39.44 26.57
CA PHE A 894 8.12 38.10 26.30
C PHE A 894 9.65 38.12 26.12
N VAL A 895 10.38 37.59 27.10
CA VAL A 895 11.86 37.54 27.12
C VAL A 895 12.29 36.08 27.20
N VAL A 896 13.24 35.70 26.35
CA VAL A 896 13.84 34.37 26.35
C VAL A 896 15.28 34.44 26.83
N ALA A 897 15.83 33.31 27.28
CA ALA A 897 17.25 33.20 27.60
C ALA A 897 17.79 31.86 27.09
N ALA A 898 19.11 31.76 27.01
CA ALA A 898 19.77 30.50 26.69
C ALA A 898 19.63 29.50 27.86
N ASP A 899 19.54 28.21 27.53
CA ASP A 899 19.59 27.07 28.44
C ASP A 899 20.40 25.91 27.82
N LYS A 900 20.32 24.72 28.40
CA LYS A 900 20.95 23.51 27.85
C LYS A 900 20.46 23.28 26.41
N GLY A 901 21.43 23.10 25.51
CA GLY A 901 21.20 22.89 24.07
C GLY A 901 20.97 24.17 23.26
N THR A 902 20.86 25.34 23.92
CA THR A 902 20.62 26.64 23.27
C THR A 902 21.64 27.72 23.70
N ALA A 903 22.75 27.32 24.32
CA ALA A 903 23.78 28.22 24.88
C ALA A 903 24.28 29.29 23.89
N THR A 904 24.32 28.99 22.60
CA THR A 904 24.77 29.92 21.54
C THR A 904 23.62 30.59 20.79
N PHE A 905 22.37 30.44 21.23
CA PHE A 905 21.17 30.88 20.48
C PHE A 905 20.67 32.26 20.86
N SER A 906 21.29 32.98 21.80
CA SER A 906 20.85 34.34 22.16
C SER A 906 20.83 35.29 20.95
N ASP A 907 21.87 35.27 20.12
CA ASP A 907 21.90 36.07 18.88
C ASP A 907 20.84 35.62 17.87
N THR A 908 20.56 34.30 17.80
CA THR A 908 19.50 33.77 16.95
C THR A 908 18.11 34.24 17.42
N ALA A 909 17.86 34.26 18.74
CA ALA A 909 16.62 34.78 19.31
C ALA A 909 16.45 36.27 19.04
N ASN A 910 17.50 37.07 19.24
CA ASN A 910 17.47 38.51 18.96
C ASN A 910 17.22 38.79 17.47
N ALA A 911 17.84 38.04 16.55
CA ALA A 911 17.58 38.15 15.12
C ALA A 911 16.12 37.80 14.74
N ILE A 912 15.50 36.86 15.45
CA ILE A 912 14.06 36.54 15.27
C ILE A 912 13.21 37.72 15.76
N SER A 913 13.48 38.26 16.95
CA SER A 913 12.81 39.45 17.49
C SER A 913 12.89 40.63 16.52
N GLU A 914 14.09 40.91 15.99
CA GLU A 914 14.34 41.95 14.97
C GLU A 914 13.53 41.71 13.69
N LYS A 915 13.52 40.48 13.16
CA LYS A 915 12.73 40.11 11.97
C LYS A 915 11.22 40.25 12.18
N HIS A 916 10.75 40.02 13.40
CA HIS A 916 9.35 40.20 13.79
C HIS A 916 8.99 41.65 14.14
N HIS A 917 9.96 42.58 14.08
CA HIS A 917 9.82 43.95 14.58
C HIS A 917 9.30 44.01 16.02
N PHE A 918 9.70 43.04 16.85
CA PHE A 918 9.28 42.96 18.23
C PHE A 918 10.01 44.02 19.07
N TRP A 919 9.27 44.70 19.96
CA TRP A 919 9.72 45.93 20.62
C TRP A 919 10.96 45.80 21.49
N LEU A 920 11.27 44.58 21.95
CA LEU A 920 12.47 44.29 22.72
C LEU A 920 13.73 44.26 21.87
N ASP A 921 13.64 44.16 20.54
CA ASP A 921 14.81 44.16 19.65
C ASP A 921 15.84 43.12 20.16
N ASP A 922 17.06 43.55 20.49
CA ASP A 922 18.13 42.70 21.04
C ASP A 922 18.22 42.63 22.56
N ALA A 923 17.21 43.16 23.25
CA ALA A 923 16.92 42.89 24.65
C ALA A 923 16.01 41.65 24.81
N PHE A 924 15.54 41.06 23.70
CA PHE A 924 14.70 39.87 23.70
C PHE A 924 15.38 38.65 24.32
N ALA A 925 16.68 38.51 24.09
CA ALA A 925 17.56 37.54 24.73
C ALA A 925 18.87 38.19 25.20
N SER A 926 19.24 37.94 26.46
CA SER A 926 20.48 38.44 27.06
C SER A 926 21.69 37.54 26.78
N GLY A 927 22.90 38.05 26.98
CA GLY A 927 24.15 37.28 26.84
C GLY A 927 24.52 36.92 25.39
N GLY A 928 23.97 37.64 24.41
CA GLY A 928 24.40 37.57 23.01
C GLY A 928 25.71 38.34 22.77
N SER A 929 26.15 38.42 21.50
CA SER A 929 27.38 39.11 21.09
C SER A 929 27.46 40.59 21.49
N ALA A 930 26.31 41.24 21.72
CA ALA A 930 26.19 42.62 22.18
C ALA A 930 25.86 42.76 23.68
N GLY A 931 25.89 41.66 24.45
CA GLY A 931 25.58 41.62 25.88
C GLY A 931 26.79 41.31 26.77
N TYR A 932 26.55 41.01 28.06
CA TYR A 932 27.62 40.63 28.99
C TYR A 932 27.98 39.15 28.84
N ASP A 933 29.25 38.85 28.57
CA ASP A 933 29.75 37.47 28.50
C ASP A 933 29.95 36.93 29.92
N HIS A 934 29.00 36.13 30.39
CA HIS A 934 28.99 35.59 31.75
C HIS A 934 30.22 34.74 32.07
N LYS A 935 30.79 34.04 31.08
CA LYS A 935 31.96 33.17 31.29
C LYS A 935 33.23 34.00 31.43
N LYS A 936 33.42 35.01 30.57
CA LYS A 936 34.54 35.97 30.70
C LYS A 936 34.45 36.78 31.98
N MET A 937 33.24 37.22 32.32
CA MET A 937 32.98 37.96 33.56
C MET A 937 33.12 37.08 34.81
N GLY A 938 32.85 35.77 34.67
CA GLY A 938 32.83 34.79 35.75
C GLY A 938 31.73 35.04 36.78
N ILE A 939 30.69 35.79 36.41
CA ILE A 939 29.77 36.42 37.37
C ILE A 939 28.94 35.40 38.16
N THR A 940 28.54 34.30 37.52
CA THR A 940 27.80 33.21 38.18
C THR A 940 28.65 32.53 39.26
N ALA A 941 29.89 32.19 38.92
CA ALA A 941 30.82 31.57 39.86
C ALA A 941 31.19 32.52 41.00
N LYS A 942 31.48 33.79 40.69
CA LYS A 942 31.77 34.84 41.68
C LYS A 942 30.60 35.03 42.65
N GLY A 943 29.37 35.08 42.15
CA GLY A 943 28.16 35.18 42.97
C GLY A 943 27.99 34.00 43.93
N ALA A 944 28.14 32.76 43.43
CA ALA A 944 28.08 31.56 44.27
C ALA A 944 29.23 31.50 45.27
N TRP A 945 30.40 32.01 44.90
CA TRP A 945 31.54 32.10 45.80
C TRP A 945 31.32 33.09 46.94
N GLU A 946 30.53 34.16 46.77
CA GLU A 946 30.12 35.02 47.88
C GLU A 946 29.34 34.26 48.95
N ALA A 947 28.47 33.34 48.53
CA ALA A 947 27.72 32.46 49.43
C ALA A 947 28.63 31.46 50.14
N VAL A 948 29.56 30.84 49.42
CA VAL A 948 30.58 29.95 50.01
C VAL A 948 31.43 30.71 51.04
N LYS A 949 31.93 31.90 50.70
CA LYS A 949 32.67 32.78 51.64
C LYS A 949 31.85 33.10 52.87
N ARG A 950 30.54 33.35 52.75
CA ARG A 950 29.64 33.57 53.90
C ARG A 950 29.63 32.37 54.83
N HIS A 951 29.46 31.15 54.30
CA HIS A 951 29.43 29.94 55.11
C HIS A 951 30.74 29.72 55.89
N PHE A 952 31.90 29.90 55.25
CA PHE A 952 33.18 29.77 55.92
C PHE A 952 33.47 30.90 56.91
N ARG A 953 33.10 32.14 56.60
CA ARG A 953 33.22 33.27 57.53
C ARG A 953 32.43 33.05 58.81
N GLU A 954 31.25 32.46 58.73
CA GLU A 954 30.44 32.08 59.90
C GLU A 954 31.00 30.87 60.67
N MET A 955 32.05 30.23 60.15
CA MET A 955 32.89 29.26 60.84
C MET A 955 34.24 29.85 61.25
N ASN A 956 34.39 31.18 61.20
CA ASN A 956 35.63 31.90 61.48
C ASN A 956 36.82 31.47 60.60
N ARG A 957 36.57 31.10 59.33
CA ARG A 957 37.62 30.75 58.36
C ARG A 957 37.61 31.66 57.15
N ASN A 958 38.79 32.09 56.70
CA ASN A 958 38.95 32.85 55.46
C ASN A 958 39.55 31.98 54.34
N ILE A 959 38.69 31.36 53.53
CA ILE A 959 39.09 30.51 52.39
C ILE A 959 39.78 31.26 51.24
N GLN A 960 40.02 32.57 51.36
CA GLN A 960 40.85 33.34 50.42
C GLN A 960 42.33 33.37 50.83
N ALA A 961 42.63 33.07 52.10
CA ALA A 961 43.99 33.10 52.65
C ALA A 961 44.40 31.79 53.35
N GLU A 962 43.43 31.01 53.83
CA GLU A 962 43.65 29.75 54.54
C GLU A 962 43.38 28.54 53.63
N PRO A 963 44.25 27.51 53.64
CA PRO A 963 44.03 26.27 52.88
C PRO A 963 42.72 25.55 53.24
N PHE A 964 42.06 24.97 52.24
CA PHE A 964 40.85 24.16 52.41
C PHE A 964 40.72 23.09 51.32
N SER A 965 40.17 21.92 51.67
CA SER A 965 39.99 20.80 50.75
C SER A 965 38.66 20.90 49.98
N VAL A 966 38.72 20.61 48.67
CA VAL A 966 37.56 20.69 47.77
C VAL A 966 37.42 19.40 46.98
N VAL A 967 36.19 18.92 46.86
CA VAL A 967 35.81 18.03 45.75
C VAL A 967 34.71 18.68 44.94
N GLY A 968 34.54 18.30 43.68
CA GLY A 968 33.45 18.86 42.90
C GLY A 968 33.03 18.09 41.66
N VAL A 969 31.96 18.60 41.05
CA VAL A 969 31.40 18.05 39.82
C VAL A 969 31.57 19.08 38.71
N GLY A 970 32.31 18.73 37.67
CA GLY A 970 32.66 19.60 36.54
C GLY A 970 34.11 19.43 36.08
N ASP A 971 34.52 20.27 35.12
CA ASP A 971 35.88 20.37 34.61
C ASP A 971 36.30 21.83 34.38
N MET A 972 37.59 22.04 34.09
CA MET A 972 38.15 23.37 33.84
C MET A 972 37.68 24.03 32.54
N SER A 973 36.96 23.36 31.66
CA SER A 973 36.36 23.98 30.46
C SER A 973 35.02 24.66 30.77
N GLY A 974 34.35 24.22 31.85
CA GLY A 974 33.06 24.74 32.29
C GLY A 974 33.13 26.16 32.84
N ASP A 975 32.09 26.97 32.58
CA ASP A 975 31.97 28.34 33.10
C ASP A 975 32.04 28.36 34.64
N VAL A 976 31.12 27.66 35.31
CA VAL A 976 31.01 27.75 36.77
C VAL A 976 32.13 26.99 37.49
N PHE A 977 32.42 25.76 37.05
CA PHE A 977 33.48 24.96 37.68
C PHE A 977 34.85 25.62 37.48
N GLY A 978 35.19 25.97 36.23
CA GLY A 978 36.48 26.56 35.89
C GLY A 978 36.71 27.90 36.57
N ASN A 979 35.76 28.84 36.48
CA ASN A 979 35.88 30.12 37.17
C ASN A 979 35.94 29.91 38.69
N GLY A 980 35.05 29.10 39.28
CA GLY A 980 34.98 28.87 40.72
C GLY A 980 36.27 28.32 41.31
N MET A 981 36.88 27.35 40.62
CA MET A 981 38.15 26.76 41.03
C MET A 981 39.35 27.72 40.91
N LEU A 982 39.20 28.87 40.26
CA LEU A 982 40.23 29.92 40.16
C LEU A 982 39.97 31.13 41.08
N LEU A 983 38.93 31.09 41.94
CA LEU A 983 38.59 32.21 42.84
C LEU A 983 39.37 32.21 44.17
N SER A 984 40.19 31.19 44.44
CA SER A 984 41.06 31.19 45.62
C SER A 984 42.39 30.49 45.36
N PRO A 985 43.52 31.14 45.66
CA PRO A 985 44.84 30.49 45.62
C PRO A 985 45.02 29.44 46.72
N ALA A 986 44.15 29.40 47.73
CA ALA A 986 44.22 28.46 48.85
C ALA A 986 43.45 27.14 48.62
N THR A 987 42.99 26.91 47.39
CA THR A 987 42.18 25.74 47.01
C THR A 987 43.03 24.48 46.89
N ARG A 988 42.74 23.45 47.69
CA ARG A 988 43.26 22.07 47.50
C ARG A 988 42.18 21.23 46.82
N LEU A 989 42.22 21.13 45.49
CA LEU A 989 41.26 20.33 44.72
C LEU A 989 41.63 18.84 44.79
N ILE A 990 40.97 18.12 45.70
CA ILE A 990 41.26 16.70 45.99
C ILE A 990 40.69 15.77 44.92
N ALA A 991 39.48 16.05 44.43
CA ALA A 991 38.87 15.24 43.40
C ALA A 991 37.82 16.01 42.59
N ALA A 992 37.64 15.64 41.34
CA ALA A 992 36.55 16.13 40.50
C ALA A 992 36.13 15.09 39.47
N PHE A 993 34.91 15.20 38.94
CA PHE A 993 34.50 14.41 37.79
C PHE A 993 33.56 15.19 36.87
N ASP A 994 33.66 14.96 35.57
CA ASP A 994 32.74 15.47 34.54
C ASP A 994 32.08 14.30 33.80
N HIS A 995 31.38 14.52 32.70
CA HIS A 995 30.78 13.45 31.89
C HIS A 995 31.78 12.47 31.24
N ARG A 996 33.09 12.76 31.24
CA ARG A 996 34.13 12.00 30.53
C ARG A 996 35.12 11.33 31.47
N ASP A 997 35.56 12.06 32.49
CA ASP A 997 36.75 11.76 33.26
C ASP A 997 36.53 11.93 34.77
N ILE A 998 37.39 11.27 35.54
CA ILE A 998 37.52 11.39 36.99
C ILE A 998 38.96 11.82 37.28
N PHE A 999 39.11 12.91 38.03
CA PHE A 999 40.36 13.50 38.52
C PHE A 999 40.46 13.27 40.03
N ILE A 1000 41.60 12.77 40.51
CA ILE A 1000 41.91 12.66 41.95
C ILE A 1000 43.37 13.07 42.17
N ASP A 1001 43.59 14.01 43.07
CA ASP A 1001 44.90 14.46 43.51
C ASP A 1001 44.94 14.48 45.06
N PRO A 1002 45.61 13.50 45.71
CA PRO A 1002 45.55 13.33 47.16
C PRO A 1002 46.08 14.50 47.98
N ASP A 1003 47.17 15.14 47.51
CA ASP A 1003 47.85 16.23 48.20
C ASP A 1003 48.36 17.31 47.23
N PRO A 1004 47.47 18.06 46.56
CA PRO A 1004 47.86 18.99 45.51
C PRO A 1004 48.69 20.16 46.05
N ASP A 1005 49.78 20.50 45.35
CA ASP A 1005 50.48 21.77 45.54
C ASP A 1005 49.58 22.92 45.05
N MET A 1006 49.22 23.83 45.95
CA MET A 1006 48.22 24.87 45.67
C MET A 1006 48.67 25.83 44.55
N ALA A 1007 49.95 26.21 44.50
CA ALA A 1007 50.44 27.17 43.52
C ALA A 1007 50.58 26.53 42.14
N ALA A 1008 51.20 25.34 42.07
CA ALA A 1008 51.41 24.61 40.82
C ALA A 1008 50.08 24.13 40.22
N SER A 1009 49.19 23.57 41.03
CA SER A 1009 47.87 23.12 40.55
C SER A 1009 46.96 24.27 40.15
N MET A 1010 47.07 25.46 40.78
CA MET A 1010 46.36 26.66 40.36
C MET A 1010 46.83 27.14 38.98
N ALA A 1011 48.15 27.26 38.78
CA ALA A 1011 48.72 27.67 37.50
C ALA A 1011 48.31 26.70 36.37
N GLU A 1012 48.31 25.40 36.65
CA GLU A 1012 47.90 24.38 35.69
C GLU A 1012 46.39 24.45 35.36
N ARG A 1013 45.54 24.60 36.38
CA ARG A 1013 44.10 24.83 36.18
C ARG A 1013 43.83 26.09 35.35
N GLN A 1014 44.59 27.17 35.58
CA GLN A 1014 44.48 28.40 34.81
C GLN A 1014 44.88 28.22 33.34
N ARG A 1015 45.96 27.47 33.07
CA ARG A 1015 46.37 27.08 31.71
C ARG A 1015 45.25 26.30 31.01
N MET A 1016 44.69 25.30 31.68
CA MET A 1016 43.59 24.49 31.13
C MET A 1016 42.33 25.29 30.84
N PHE A 1017 41.98 26.25 31.70
CA PHE A 1017 40.83 27.14 31.51
C PHE A 1017 40.98 28.05 30.29
N ALA A 1018 42.21 28.46 29.97
CA ALA A 1018 42.53 29.30 28.82
C ALA A 1018 42.54 28.56 27.47
N LEU A 1019 42.50 27.22 27.47
CA LEU A 1019 42.45 26.44 26.23
C LEU A 1019 41.08 26.62 25.54
N PRO A 1020 41.04 26.70 24.19
CA PRO A 1020 39.77 26.78 23.44
C PRO A 1020 38.82 25.61 23.73
N ARG A 1021 39.38 24.41 23.98
CA ARG A 1021 38.68 23.21 24.46
C ARG A 1021 39.62 22.48 25.42
N SER A 1022 39.08 21.96 26.52
CA SER A 1022 39.83 21.16 27.48
C SER A 1022 38.98 20.08 28.14
N SER A 1023 39.66 19.11 28.74
CA SER A 1023 39.16 17.98 29.51
C SER A 1023 40.15 17.70 30.64
N TRP A 1024 39.78 16.87 31.62
CA TRP A 1024 40.74 16.47 32.65
C TRP A 1024 41.96 15.74 32.07
N GLN A 1025 41.83 15.08 30.91
CA GLN A 1025 42.98 14.46 30.23
C GLN A 1025 44.04 15.46 29.75
N ASP A 1026 43.70 16.74 29.60
CA ASP A 1026 44.64 17.79 29.19
C ASP A 1026 45.49 18.33 30.35
N TYR A 1027 45.22 17.90 31.60
CA TYR A 1027 45.99 18.28 32.77
C TYR A 1027 47.41 17.68 32.71
N ASP A 1028 48.43 18.50 32.94
CA ASP A 1028 49.82 18.06 33.02
C ASP A 1028 50.02 17.13 34.22
N LYS A 1029 50.07 15.83 33.95
CA LYS A 1029 50.20 14.77 34.96
C LYS A 1029 51.48 14.89 35.79
N SER A 1030 52.50 15.61 35.32
CA SER A 1030 53.70 15.89 36.12
C SER A 1030 53.45 16.85 37.30
N LYS A 1031 52.31 17.53 37.31
CA LYS A 1031 51.86 18.44 38.39
C LYS A 1031 50.95 17.79 39.42
N LEU A 1032 50.58 16.51 39.23
CA LEU A 1032 49.83 15.74 40.23
C LEU A 1032 50.75 15.39 41.41
N SER A 1033 50.20 15.35 42.61
CA SER A 1033 50.92 14.82 43.77
C SER A 1033 51.14 13.31 43.66
N GLU A 1034 51.97 12.76 44.56
CA GLU A 1034 52.21 11.32 44.61
C GLU A 1034 50.89 10.56 44.83
N GLY A 1035 50.60 9.62 43.91
CA GLY A 1035 49.35 8.86 43.91
C GLY A 1035 48.16 9.55 43.21
N GLY A 1036 48.35 10.74 42.63
CA GLY A 1036 47.35 11.40 41.79
C GLY A 1036 47.07 10.66 40.47
N VAL A 1037 45.84 10.76 39.98
CA VAL A 1037 45.35 9.96 38.84
C VAL A 1037 44.21 10.67 38.09
N ILE A 1038 44.20 10.47 36.76
CA ILE A 1038 43.12 10.91 35.86
C ILE A 1038 42.71 9.73 34.99
N VAL A 1039 41.43 9.36 35.03
CA VAL A 1039 40.88 8.13 34.43
C VAL A 1039 39.56 8.40 33.73
N SER A 1040 39.28 7.63 32.67
CA SER A 1040 38.03 7.77 31.92
C SER A 1040 36.87 7.04 32.62
N ARG A 1041 35.70 7.68 32.64
CA ARG A 1041 34.44 7.10 33.13
C ARG A 1041 33.93 5.92 32.30
N ASN A 1042 34.41 5.76 31.07
CA ASN A 1042 33.97 4.69 30.18
C ASN A 1042 34.65 3.33 30.46
N GLN A 1043 35.60 3.29 31.40
CA GLN A 1043 36.23 2.04 31.81
C GLN A 1043 35.27 1.19 32.65
N LYS A 1044 35.29 -0.13 32.47
CA LYS A 1044 34.45 -1.05 33.26
C LYS A 1044 34.85 -1.11 34.74
N SER A 1045 36.14 -0.95 35.03
CA SER A 1045 36.73 -1.00 36.36
C SER A 1045 38.03 -0.20 36.37
N ILE A 1046 38.33 0.45 37.49
CA ILE A 1046 39.49 1.33 37.68
C ILE A 1046 40.21 0.88 38.96
N THR A 1047 41.54 0.73 38.89
CA THR A 1047 42.39 0.50 40.07
C THR A 1047 43.08 1.81 40.46
N LEU A 1048 42.68 2.39 41.57
CA LEU A 1048 43.23 3.62 42.13
C LEU A 1048 44.48 3.32 42.98
N PRO A 1049 45.50 4.21 42.96
CA PRO A 1049 46.55 4.22 43.97
C PRO A 1049 45.96 4.31 45.39
N GLN A 1050 46.66 3.75 46.38
CA GLN A 1050 46.16 3.72 47.76
C GLN A 1050 45.92 5.13 48.34
N ALA A 1051 46.80 6.09 48.04
CA ALA A 1051 46.63 7.49 48.43
C ALA A 1051 45.37 8.13 47.80
N ALA A 1052 45.08 7.86 46.52
CA ALA A 1052 43.87 8.35 45.84
C ALA A 1052 42.59 7.74 46.43
N ALA A 1053 42.57 6.43 46.70
CA ALA A 1053 41.42 5.80 47.34
C ALA A 1053 41.18 6.35 48.76
N ALA A 1054 42.24 6.55 49.54
CA ALA A 1054 42.16 7.13 50.88
C ALA A 1054 41.65 8.59 50.87
N ALA A 1055 42.10 9.42 49.92
CA ALA A 1055 41.72 10.82 49.82
C ALA A 1055 40.20 11.03 49.63
N ILE A 1056 39.52 10.11 48.94
CA ILE A 1056 38.06 10.14 48.74
C ILE A 1056 37.30 9.24 49.74
N GLY A 1057 38.01 8.56 50.65
CA GLY A 1057 37.42 7.66 51.65
C GLY A 1057 36.88 6.35 51.09
N LEU A 1058 37.48 5.83 50.02
CA LEU A 1058 37.14 4.53 49.41
C LEU A 1058 37.99 3.42 50.06
N ALA A 1059 37.35 2.40 50.65
CA ALA A 1059 38.04 1.33 51.38
C ALA A 1059 38.81 0.35 50.49
N LYS A 1060 38.42 0.23 49.21
CA LYS A 1060 39.03 -0.65 48.21
C LYS A 1060 39.77 0.16 47.15
N THR A 1061 40.77 -0.43 46.51
CA THR A 1061 41.54 0.23 45.44
C THR A 1061 40.97 -0.03 44.05
N THR A 1062 40.32 -1.17 43.82
CA THR A 1062 39.65 -1.48 42.54
C THR A 1062 38.14 -1.29 42.66
N ALA A 1063 37.57 -0.42 41.83
CA ALA A 1063 36.15 -0.05 41.86
C ALA A 1063 35.64 0.33 40.47
N THR A 1064 34.32 0.31 40.29
CA THR A 1064 33.68 0.86 39.09
C THR A 1064 33.72 2.40 39.12
N PRO A 1065 33.65 3.10 37.96
CA PRO A 1065 33.55 4.56 37.93
C PRO A 1065 32.39 5.10 38.79
N VAL A 1066 31.27 4.39 38.82
CA VAL A 1066 30.08 4.75 39.63
C VAL A 1066 30.42 4.77 41.11
N GLU A 1067 31.07 3.71 41.62
CA GLU A 1067 31.48 3.63 43.02
C GLU A 1067 32.48 4.74 43.40
N ILE A 1068 33.40 5.08 42.50
CA ILE A 1068 34.39 6.16 42.71
C ILE A 1068 33.68 7.52 42.76
N MET A 1069 32.78 7.81 41.82
CA MET A 1069 32.01 9.07 41.81
C MET A 1069 31.14 9.21 43.07
N SER A 1070 30.47 8.14 43.51
CA SER A 1070 29.74 8.16 44.77
C SER A 1070 30.65 8.35 45.98
N ALA A 1071 31.86 7.78 45.99
CA ALA A 1071 32.83 8.01 47.07
C ALA A 1071 33.31 9.48 47.09
N ILE A 1072 33.56 10.09 45.92
CA ILE A 1072 33.90 11.52 45.81
C ILE A 1072 32.79 12.39 46.43
N LEU A 1073 31.51 12.12 46.14
CA LEU A 1073 30.39 12.85 46.73
C LEU A 1073 30.29 12.70 48.26
N LYS A 1074 30.81 11.60 48.80
CA LYS A 1074 30.88 11.31 50.25
C LYS A 1074 32.22 11.72 50.88
N ALA A 1075 33.15 12.31 50.14
CA ALA A 1075 34.50 12.56 50.64
C ALA A 1075 34.51 13.50 51.86
N PRO A 1076 35.37 13.26 52.88
CA PRO A 1076 35.45 14.08 54.08
C PRO A 1076 36.25 15.37 53.81
N VAL A 1077 35.66 16.33 53.11
CA VAL A 1077 36.33 17.58 52.70
C VAL A 1077 35.68 18.84 53.28
N ASP A 1078 36.32 20.00 53.13
CA ASP A 1078 35.74 21.26 53.57
C ASP A 1078 34.59 21.74 52.65
N LEU A 1079 34.76 21.62 51.33
CA LEU A 1079 33.79 22.08 50.32
C LEU A 1079 33.47 20.99 49.29
N LEU A 1080 32.18 20.76 49.05
CA LEU A 1080 31.66 20.09 47.87
C LEU A 1080 31.12 21.15 46.89
N TRP A 1081 31.76 21.30 45.73
CA TRP A 1081 31.43 22.31 44.73
C TRP A 1081 30.72 21.71 43.52
N PHE A 1082 29.48 22.11 43.29
CA PHE A 1082 28.75 21.74 42.08
C PHE A 1082 28.94 22.80 41.00
N GLY A 1083 29.74 22.50 39.97
CA GLY A 1083 29.90 23.32 38.77
C GLY A 1083 29.31 22.70 37.49
N GLY A 1084 28.83 21.46 37.57
CA GLY A 1084 28.11 20.73 36.52
C GLY A 1084 26.66 20.46 36.90
N ILE A 1085 25.81 20.26 35.89
CA ILE A 1085 24.36 20.06 36.04
C ILE A 1085 24.04 18.60 36.39
N GLY A 1086 23.16 18.39 37.36
CA GLY A 1086 22.62 17.07 37.73
C GLY A 1086 22.25 17.02 39.21
N THR A 1087 21.34 16.13 39.60
CA THR A 1087 20.94 15.97 41.01
C THR A 1087 21.65 14.77 41.64
N TYR A 1088 22.69 15.09 42.41
CA TYR A 1088 23.64 14.15 43.00
C TYR A 1088 23.34 13.80 44.46
N VAL A 1089 22.56 14.63 45.16
CA VAL A 1089 22.22 14.43 46.57
C VAL A 1089 20.70 14.52 46.77
N ARG A 1090 20.12 13.50 47.40
CA ARG A 1090 18.69 13.44 47.81
C ARG A 1090 18.54 13.26 49.31
N ALA A 1091 17.34 13.53 49.84
CA ALA A 1091 17.04 13.19 51.23
C ALA A 1091 16.94 11.67 51.39
N SER A 1092 17.20 11.18 52.60
CA SER A 1092 17.05 9.77 52.94
C SER A 1092 15.65 9.21 52.61
N GLY A 1093 14.60 10.02 52.83
CA GLY A 1093 13.19 9.69 52.55
C GLY A 1093 12.69 10.03 51.14
N GLU A 1094 13.56 10.30 50.18
CA GLU A 1094 13.22 10.41 48.74
C GLU A 1094 13.72 9.17 47.99
N SER A 1095 12.93 8.62 47.07
CA SER A 1095 13.41 7.62 46.13
C SER A 1095 14.14 8.29 44.95
N ASN A 1096 14.94 7.53 44.19
CA ASN A 1096 15.51 8.05 42.94
C ASN A 1096 14.45 8.45 41.92
N GLN A 1097 13.30 7.76 41.93
CA GLN A 1097 12.17 8.06 41.06
C GLN A 1097 11.54 9.42 41.38
N ASP A 1098 11.46 9.80 42.66
CA ASP A 1098 10.92 11.10 43.11
C ASP A 1098 11.77 12.28 42.63
N VAL A 1099 13.09 12.07 42.44
CA VAL A 1099 14.03 13.11 42.00
C VAL A 1099 13.89 13.42 40.50
N GLY A 1100 13.58 12.41 39.68
CA GLY A 1100 13.32 12.59 38.24
C GLY A 1100 14.55 12.79 37.34
N ASP A 1101 15.78 12.66 37.87
CA ASP A 1101 17.04 12.75 37.10
C ASP A 1101 17.70 11.36 36.91
N ARG A 1102 17.16 10.59 35.96
CA ARG A 1102 17.59 9.20 35.73
C ARG A 1102 19.07 9.03 35.40
N ALA A 1103 19.69 10.05 34.80
CA ALA A 1103 21.10 9.98 34.37
C ALA A 1103 22.07 9.84 35.56
N ASN A 1104 21.67 10.32 36.74
CA ASN A 1104 22.50 10.32 37.95
C ASN A 1104 22.02 9.31 39.00
N ASP A 1105 20.99 8.50 38.73
CA ASP A 1105 20.42 7.55 39.70
C ASP A 1105 21.46 6.60 40.30
N ALA A 1106 22.40 6.12 39.48
CA ALA A 1106 23.43 5.16 39.90
C ALA A 1106 24.48 5.75 40.84
N ILE A 1107 24.74 7.07 40.78
CA ILE A 1107 25.76 7.75 41.59
C ILE A 1107 25.19 8.56 42.75
N ARG A 1108 23.88 8.82 42.76
CA ARG A 1108 23.21 9.69 43.74
C ARG A 1108 23.37 9.17 45.16
N VAL A 1109 23.72 10.07 46.08
CA VAL A 1109 23.92 9.77 47.50
C VAL A 1109 22.83 10.42 48.37
N THR A 1110 22.71 9.99 49.62
CA THR A 1110 21.82 10.65 50.58
C THR A 1110 22.52 11.81 51.26
N ALA A 1111 21.78 12.85 51.70
CA ALA A 1111 22.37 13.98 52.42
C ALA A 1111 23.05 13.57 53.74
N LEU A 1112 22.59 12.48 54.38
CA LEU A 1112 23.24 11.91 55.57
C LEU A 1112 24.62 11.29 55.27
N ASP A 1113 24.87 10.87 54.03
CA ASP A 1113 26.17 10.34 53.61
C ASP A 1113 27.20 11.44 53.29
N VAL A 1114 26.77 12.69 53.11
CA VAL A 1114 27.65 13.80 52.71
C VAL A 1114 28.44 14.26 53.92
N ARG A 1115 29.77 14.14 53.83
CA ARG A 1115 30.70 14.52 54.90
C ARG A 1115 31.40 15.86 54.67
N ALA A 1116 31.06 16.56 53.58
CA ALA A 1116 31.53 17.91 53.35
C ALA A 1116 30.97 18.88 54.40
N LYS A 1117 31.73 19.90 54.81
CA LYS A 1117 31.22 20.92 55.75
C LYS A 1117 30.31 21.93 55.07
N VAL A 1118 30.67 22.32 53.85
CA VAL A 1118 29.93 23.28 53.02
C VAL A 1118 29.61 22.65 51.68
N ILE A 1119 28.39 22.85 51.19
CA ILE A 1119 28.02 22.59 49.80
C ILE A 1119 27.82 23.94 49.12
N GLY A 1120 28.55 24.18 48.03
CA GLY A 1120 28.34 25.32 47.14
C GLY A 1120 27.66 24.89 45.85
N GLU A 1121 26.43 25.37 45.62
CA GLU A 1121 25.66 25.04 44.43
C GLU A 1121 25.84 26.10 43.32
N GLY A 1122 27.03 26.10 42.71
CA GLY A 1122 27.31 26.96 41.57
C GLY A 1122 26.49 26.61 40.32
N ALA A 1123 26.21 25.33 40.09
CA ALA A 1123 25.32 24.83 39.05
C ALA A 1123 23.91 24.59 39.61
N ASN A 1124 22.92 24.44 38.72
CA ASN A 1124 21.54 24.20 39.14
C ASN A 1124 21.32 22.73 39.54
N LEU A 1125 20.44 22.53 40.53
CA LEU A 1125 19.85 21.26 40.92
C LEU A 1125 20.84 20.19 41.46
N GLY A 1126 21.96 20.60 42.07
CA GLY A 1126 22.93 19.67 42.67
C GLY A 1126 22.34 18.81 43.79
N VAL A 1127 21.45 19.43 44.58
CA VAL A 1127 20.87 18.88 45.80
C VAL A 1127 19.34 19.09 45.79
N THR A 1128 18.55 18.07 46.13
CA THR A 1128 17.08 18.26 46.28
C THR A 1128 16.75 19.20 47.44
N GLN A 1129 15.60 19.86 47.41
CA GLN A 1129 15.20 20.75 48.52
C GLN A 1129 15.12 20.01 49.87
N ARG A 1130 14.58 18.78 49.88
CA ARG A 1130 14.55 17.95 51.09
C ARG A 1130 15.97 17.59 51.57
N ALA A 1131 16.88 17.31 50.65
CA ALA A 1131 18.28 17.04 50.97
C ALA A 1131 19.01 18.24 51.57
N ARG A 1132 18.75 19.46 51.08
CA ARG A 1132 19.31 20.70 51.66
C ARG A 1132 18.84 20.88 53.11
N ILE A 1133 17.57 20.59 53.38
CA ILE A 1133 16.99 20.63 54.72
C ILE A 1133 17.66 19.58 55.61
N GLU A 1134 17.74 18.32 55.17
CA GLU A 1134 18.37 17.21 55.92
C GLU A 1134 19.85 17.48 56.21
N PHE A 1135 20.62 17.93 55.21
CA PHE A 1135 22.02 18.30 55.38
C PHE A 1135 22.20 19.47 56.36
N GLY A 1136 21.32 20.48 56.29
CA GLY A 1136 21.31 21.61 57.21
C GLY A 1136 20.93 21.23 58.64
N MET A 1137 20.01 20.28 58.82
CA MET A 1137 19.66 19.72 60.13
C MET A 1137 20.82 18.93 60.74
N ASN A 1138 21.64 18.28 59.91
CA ASN A 1138 22.85 17.56 60.34
C ASN A 1138 24.07 18.49 60.57
N GLY A 1139 23.88 19.81 60.55
CA GLY A 1139 24.94 20.80 60.81
C GLY A 1139 25.76 21.22 59.59
N GLY A 1140 25.48 20.67 58.41
CA GLY A 1140 26.05 21.11 57.14
C GLY A 1140 25.60 22.52 56.74
N ARG A 1141 26.41 23.22 55.94
CA ARG A 1141 26.10 24.57 55.45
C ARG A 1141 25.85 24.57 53.95
N CYS A 1142 24.62 24.91 53.57
CA CYS A 1142 24.17 24.96 52.17
C CYS A 1142 23.03 25.98 52.07
N ASN A 1143 22.97 26.74 50.97
CA ASN A 1143 21.76 27.41 50.53
C ASN A 1143 21.23 26.69 49.28
N SER A 1144 20.06 27.06 48.79
CA SER A 1144 19.65 26.62 47.46
C SER A 1144 20.50 27.26 46.37
N ASP A 1145 20.74 26.53 45.28
CA ASP A 1145 21.25 27.03 44.00
C ASP A 1145 20.62 28.37 43.56
N ALA A 1146 19.31 28.56 43.77
CA ALA A 1146 18.60 29.82 43.49
C ALA A 1146 19.17 31.06 44.19
N ILE A 1147 19.87 30.88 45.31
CA ILE A 1147 20.57 31.93 46.07
C ILE A 1147 22.03 31.99 45.65
N ASP A 1148 22.72 30.84 45.64
CA ASP A 1148 24.15 30.77 45.36
C ASP A 1148 24.45 31.25 43.94
N ASN A 1149 23.83 30.69 42.91
CA ASN A 1149 24.16 30.97 41.51
C ASN A 1149 23.30 32.08 40.86
N SER A 1150 22.67 32.93 41.67
CA SER A 1150 21.76 33.98 41.21
C SER A 1150 22.45 35.12 40.43
N GLY A 1151 23.78 35.24 40.54
CA GLY A 1151 24.58 36.29 39.89
C GLY A 1151 24.42 36.33 38.37
N GLY A 1152 24.32 35.18 37.71
CA GLY A 1152 24.08 35.13 36.26
C GLY A 1152 22.72 35.70 35.86
N VAL A 1153 21.65 35.35 36.60
CA VAL A 1153 20.30 35.84 36.32
C VAL A 1153 20.19 37.34 36.61
N ASN A 1154 20.79 37.79 37.71
CA ASN A 1154 20.84 39.20 38.08
C ASN A 1154 21.58 40.03 37.01
N CYS A 1155 22.79 39.62 36.59
CA CYS A 1155 23.56 40.30 35.54
C CYS A 1155 22.75 40.45 34.25
N SER A 1156 22.09 39.37 33.82
CA SER A 1156 21.28 39.46 32.62
C SER A 1156 20.03 40.34 32.76
N ASP A 1157 19.43 40.46 33.95
CA ASP A 1157 18.30 41.37 34.16
C ASP A 1157 18.74 42.83 34.08
N VAL A 1158 19.90 43.15 34.68
CA VAL A 1158 20.53 44.46 34.52
C VAL A 1158 20.83 44.74 33.04
N GLU A 1159 21.34 43.78 32.28
CA GLU A 1159 21.56 43.92 30.83
C GLU A 1159 20.27 44.31 30.09
N VAL A 1160 19.20 43.55 30.29
CA VAL A 1160 17.89 43.78 29.63
C VAL A 1160 17.33 45.15 30.01
N ASN A 1161 17.38 45.52 31.29
CA ASN A 1161 16.89 46.81 31.75
C ASN A 1161 17.68 48.00 31.17
N ILE A 1162 19.01 47.90 31.07
CA ILE A 1162 19.83 48.92 30.41
C ILE A 1162 19.44 49.04 28.93
N LYS A 1163 19.31 47.91 28.22
CA LYS A 1163 18.92 47.92 26.80
C LYS A 1163 17.53 48.53 26.59
N ILE A 1164 16.55 48.18 27.43
CA ILE A 1164 15.19 48.76 27.39
C ILE A 1164 15.24 50.26 27.65
N ALA A 1165 16.00 50.71 28.66
CA ALA A 1165 16.14 52.14 28.98
C ALA A 1165 16.73 52.95 27.82
N LEU A 1166 17.70 52.38 27.10
CA LEU A 1166 18.36 53.01 25.95
C LEU A 1166 17.53 52.89 24.65
N ALA A 1167 16.53 52.01 24.59
CA ALA A 1167 15.74 51.77 23.38
C ALA A 1167 15.00 53.02 22.89
N SER A 1168 14.51 53.88 23.79
CA SER A 1168 13.86 55.14 23.39
C SER A 1168 14.84 56.11 22.70
N ALA A 1169 16.08 56.20 23.19
CA ALA A 1169 17.10 57.06 22.58
C ALA A 1169 17.52 56.54 21.19
N MET A 1170 17.57 55.20 21.04
CA MET A 1170 17.82 54.54 19.76
C MET A 1170 16.69 54.76 18.76
N ARG A 1171 15.42 54.58 19.18
CA ARG A 1171 14.25 54.83 18.32
C ARG A 1171 14.16 56.28 17.82
N LYS A 1172 14.63 57.24 18.62
CA LYS A 1172 14.71 58.67 18.25
C LYS A 1172 15.94 59.03 17.39
N GLY A 1173 16.83 58.08 17.11
CA GLY A 1173 18.07 58.31 16.36
C GLY A 1173 19.19 59.03 17.15
N SER A 1174 18.95 59.41 18.40
CA SER A 1174 19.92 60.11 19.26
C SER A 1174 21.07 59.22 19.78
N LEU A 1175 20.93 57.89 19.69
CA LEU A 1175 21.95 56.92 20.06
C LEU A 1175 22.02 55.82 18.99
N THR A 1176 23.18 55.63 18.37
CA THR A 1176 23.36 54.56 17.37
C THR A 1176 23.65 53.22 18.05
N ARG A 1177 23.31 52.11 17.38
CA ARG A 1177 23.56 50.75 17.89
C ARG A 1177 25.04 50.50 18.27
N PRO A 1178 26.05 50.89 17.46
CA PRO A 1178 27.46 50.75 17.85
C PRO A 1178 27.83 51.56 19.10
N ALA A 1179 27.33 52.80 19.22
CA ALA A 1179 27.58 53.64 20.40
C ALA A 1179 26.94 53.04 21.67
N ARG A 1180 25.72 52.51 21.57
CA ARG A 1180 25.03 51.79 22.67
C ARG A 1180 25.84 50.57 23.13
N ASN A 1181 26.33 49.76 22.18
CA ASN A 1181 27.12 48.56 22.50
C ASN A 1181 28.46 48.91 23.16
N LYS A 1182 29.11 50.01 22.76
CA LYS A 1182 30.32 50.50 23.43
C LYS A 1182 30.03 50.88 24.89
N LEU A 1183 28.95 51.63 25.13
CA LEU A 1183 28.52 52.00 26.48
C LEU A 1183 28.23 50.76 27.36
N LEU A 1184 27.53 49.76 26.82
CA LEU A 1184 27.29 48.49 27.55
C LEU A 1184 28.60 47.84 27.99
N SER A 1185 29.59 47.75 27.08
CA SER A 1185 30.90 47.15 27.38
C SER A 1185 31.65 47.92 28.49
N GLU A 1186 31.59 49.25 28.48
CA GLU A 1186 32.25 50.11 29.48
C GLU A 1186 31.65 49.90 30.90
N MET A 1187 30.37 49.54 31.00
CA MET A 1187 29.67 49.30 32.27
C MET A 1187 29.95 47.93 32.93
N THR A 1188 30.76 47.05 32.31
CA THR A 1188 30.92 45.64 32.76
C THR A 1188 31.31 45.50 34.23
N ASP A 1189 32.31 46.26 34.69
CA ASP A 1189 32.80 46.16 36.07
C ASP A 1189 31.80 46.74 37.09
N GLU A 1190 31.09 47.81 36.72
CA GLU A 1190 30.04 48.40 37.56
C GLU A 1190 28.85 47.44 37.73
N VAL A 1191 28.42 46.80 36.64
CA VAL A 1191 27.38 45.76 36.68
C VAL A 1191 27.83 44.57 37.53
N SER A 1192 29.09 44.14 37.41
CA SER A 1192 29.68 43.10 38.27
C SER A 1192 29.57 43.46 39.75
N ALA A 1193 29.96 44.68 40.13
CA ALA A 1193 29.91 45.16 41.50
C ALA A 1193 28.47 45.20 42.04
N LEU A 1194 27.51 45.70 41.24
CA LEU A 1194 26.09 45.71 41.60
C LEU A 1194 25.54 44.31 41.85
N VAL A 1195 25.85 43.38 40.96
CA VAL A 1195 25.40 41.98 41.07
C VAL A 1195 25.96 41.32 42.33
N LEU A 1196 27.27 41.42 42.55
CA LEU A 1196 27.93 40.79 43.71
C LEU A 1196 27.50 41.41 45.04
N SER A 1197 27.22 42.71 45.08
CA SER A 1197 26.62 43.37 46.25
C SER A 1197 25.28 42.72 46.63
N ASN A 1198 24.44 42.43 45.64
CA ASN A 1198 23.17 41.75 45.85
C ASN A 1198 23.38 40.31 46.37
N ASN A 1199 24.29 39.52 45.78
CA ASN A 1199 24.64 38.18 46.28
C ASN A 1199 25.13 38.20 47.75
N TYR A 1200 25.96 39.19 48.10
CA TYR A 1200 26.45 39.36 49.45
C TYR A 1200 25.33 39.70 50.46
N GLN A 1201 24.38 40.56 50.06
CA GLN A 1201 23.26 40.99 50.89
C GLN A 1201 22.20 39.88 51.07
N GLN A 1202 21.91 39.10 50.03
CA GLN A 1202 20.96 37.98 50.12
C GLN A 1202 21.42 36.93 51.13
N THR A 1203 22.68 36.51 51.02
CA THR A 1203 23.24 35.51 51.96
C THR A 1203 23.29 36.06 53.38
N LEU A 1204 23.52 37.37 53.56
CA LEU A 1204 23.43 38.06 54.85
C LEU A 1204 22.01 38.04 55.40
N ALA A 1205 20.99 38.33 54.59
CA ALA A 1205 19.59 38.32 55.01
C ALA A 1205 19.18 36.94 55.56
N LEU A 1206 19.58 35.86 54.88
CA LEU A 1206 19.37 34.49 55.35
C LEU A 1206 20.10 34.20 56.67
N SER A 1207 21.33 34.69 56.82
CA SER A 1207 22.09 34.53 58.06
C SER A 1207 21.45 35.26 59.23
N LEU A 1208 20.93 36.48 59.00
CA LEU A 1208 20.21 37.25 60.01
C LEU A 1208 18.89 36.57 60.40
N ALA A 1209 18.12 36.08 59.43
CA ALA A 1209 16.89 35.34 59.69
C ALA A 1209 17.15 34.02 60.45
N ARG A 1210 18.16 33.26 60.04
CA ARG A 1210 18.55 32.02 60.73
C ARG A 1210 19.02 32.28 62.17
N LYS A 1211 19.73 33.39 62.41
CA LYS A 1211 20.21 33.79 63.74
C LYS A 1211 19.07 34.09 64.72
N ARG A 1212 17.92 34.60 64.24
CA ARG A 1212 16.73 34.83 65.08
C ARG A 1212 16.06 33.52 65.53
N GLY A 1213 16.22 32.45 64.76
CA GLY A 1213 15.83 31.09 65.15
C GLY A 1213 14.35 30.99 65.51
N LEU A 1214 14.05 30.40 66.68
CA LEU A 1214 12.68 30.14 67.14
C LEU A 1214 11.84 31.40 67.36
N ALA A 1215 12.45 32.55 67.64
CA ALA A 1215 11.72 33.81 67.87
C ALA A 1215 10.89 34.26 66.66
N ASP A 1216 11.29 33.84 65.44
CA ASP A 1216 10.61 34.22 64.20
C ASP A 1216 9.63 33.15 63.68
N ILE A 1217 9.53 31.96 64.30
CA ILE A 1217 8.75 30.84 63.74
C ILE A 1217 7.26 31.17 63.60
N ALA A 1218 6.67 31.85 64.58
CA ALA A 1218 5.28 32.29 64.54
C ALA A 1218 5.04 33.35 63.45
N HIS A 1219 6.02 34.24 63.20
CA HIS A 1219 5.96 35.23 62.12
C HIS A 1219 6.02 34.55 60.75
N GLN A 1220 6.90 33.57 60.59
CA GLN A 1220 7.05 32.77 59.37
C GLN A 1220 5.79 31.95 59.08
N ALA A 1221 5.16 31.34 60.10
CA ALA A 1221 3.90 30.61 59.97
C ALA A 1221 2.75 31.52 59.49
N ARG A 1222 2.61 32.71 60.07
CA ARG A 1222 1.62 33.71 59.62
C ARG A 1222 1.88 34.17 58.20
N PHE A 1223 3.15 34.40 57.85
CA PHE A 1223 3.53 34.83 56.52
C PHE A 1223 3.18 33.77 55.45
N MET A 1224 3.52 32.50 55.68
CA MET A 1224 3.12 31.40 54.79
C MET A 1224 1.60 31.30 54.62
N THR A 1225 0.86 31.39 55.72
CA THR A 1225 -0.61 31.33 55.69
C THR A 1225 -1.22 32.48 54.88
N ALA A 1226 -0.67 33.69 55.01
CA ALA A 1226 -1.12 34.86 54.25
C ALA A 1226 -0.86 34.72 52.74
N LEU A 1227 0.25 34.09 52.34
CA LEU A 1227 0.55 33.81 50.93
C LEU A 1227 -0.36 32.72 50.35
N GLU A 1228 -0.62 31.65 51.10
CA GLU A 1228 -1.57 30.60 50.70
C GLU A 1228 -2.98 31.14 50.49
N ALA A 1229 -3.45 32.01 51.41
CA ALA A 1229 -4.77 32.65 51.28
C ALA A 1229 -4.88 33.54 50.02
N ARG A 1230 -3.76 34.05 49.52
CA ARG A 1230 -3.67 34.84 48.26
C ARG A 1230 -3.44 33.96 47.02
N GLY A 1231 -3.32 32.64 47.19
CA GLY A 1231 -2.98 31.71 46.11
C GLY A 1231 -1.55 31.88 45.58
N LEU A 1232 -0.66 32.50 46.35
CA LEU A 1232 0.72 32.81 45.95
C LEU A 1232 1.72 31.74 46.38
N LEU A 1233 1.39 30.92 47.39
CA LEU A 1233 2.25 29.86 47.91
C LEU A 1233 1.46 28.56 48.03
N ASP A 1234 2.12 27.45 47.70
CA ASP A 1234 1.69 26.10 48.08
C ASP A 1234 2.85 25.45 48.85
N ARG A 1235 2.66 25.26 50.16
CA ARG A 1235 3.72 24.73 51.03
C ARG A 1235 4.14 23.31 50.67
N ALA A 1236 3.21 22.47 50.21
CA ALA A 1236 3.55 21.10 49.82
C ALA A 1236 4.42 21.09 48.56
N VAL A 1237 4.08 21.92 47.58
CA VAL A 1237 4.90 22.10 46.37
C VAL A 1237 6.29 22.62 46.74
N GLU A 1238 6.40 23.63 47.60
CA GLU A 1238 7.69 24.22 47.97
C GLU A 1238 8.47 23.46 49.05
N THR A 1239 7.98 22.30 49.50
CA THR A 1239 8.63 21.51 50.56
C THR A 1239 8.78 22.31 51.86
N LEU A 1240 7.80 23.16 52.16
CA LEU A 1240 7.70 23.91 53.42
C LEU A 1240 6.82 23.14 54.42
N PRO A 1241 7.10 23.24 55.73
CA PRO A 1241 6.37 22.50 56.75
C PRO A 1241 4.89 22.94 56.86
N SER A 1242 4.01 21.96 57.02
CA SER A 1242 2.59 22.17 57.32
C SER A 1242 2.41 22.87 58.67
N PRO A 1243 1.21 23.41 59.01
CA PRO A 1243 0.96 24.00 60.31
C PRO A 1243 1.27 23.04 61.47
N ALA A 1244 0.90 21.76 61.32
CA ALA A 1244 1.19 20.72 62.30
C ALA A 1244 2.70 20.47 62.45
N ALA A 1245 3.42 20.35 61.33
CA ALA A 1245 4.87 20.15 61.35
C ALA A 1245 5.62 21.35 61.95
N LEU A 1246 5.15 22.58 61.73
CA LEU A 1246 5.70 23.77 62.37
C LEU A 1246 5.51 23.75 63.89
N ALA A 1247 4.32 23.39 64.36
CA ALA A 1247 4.03 23.29 65.79
C ALA A 1247 4.88 22.19 66.47
N GLU A 1248 5.03 21.03 65.85
CA GLU A 1248 5.91 19.96 66.34
C GLU A 1248 7.37 20.41 66.43
N ARG A 1249 7.86 21.11 65.39
CA ARG A 1249 9.22 21.67 65.38
C ARG A 1249 9.42 22.73 66.45
N GLU A 1250 8.43 23.59 66.70
CA GLU A 1250 8.47 24.59 67.77
C GLU A 1250 8.63 23.92 69.13
N VAL A 1251 7.88 22.85 69.41
CA VAL A 1251 8.00 22.05 70.65
C VAL A 1251 9.38 21.41 70.78
N ARG A 1252 9.98 20.93 69.67
CA ARG A 1252 11.33 20.34 69.66
C ARG A 1252 12.46 21.37 69.65
N GLY A 1253 12.15 22.65 69.59
CA GLY A 1253 13.15 23.72 69.52
C GLY A 1253 13.90 23.78 68.19
N GLU A 1254 13.27 23.34 67.10
CA GLU A 1254 13.86 23.26 65.75
C GLU A 1254 13.37 24.40 64.84
N PRO A 1255 14.15 25.48 64.64
CA PRO A 1255 13.76 26.55 63.72
C PRO A 1255 13.96 26.15 62.24
N LEU A 1256 13.30 26.86 61.32
CA LEU A 1256 13.47 26.67 59.87
C LEU A 1256 14.93 26.76 59.44
N THR A 1257 15.35 25.81 58.61
CA THR A 1257 16.70 25.73 58.03
C THR A 1257 16.95 26.87 57.03
N ARG A 1258 18.22 27.10 56.66
CA ARG A 1258 18.56 28.11 55.64
C ARG A 1258 17.88 27.84 54.29
N ALA A 1259 17.72 26.57 53.93
CA ALA A 1259 17.05 26.16 52.70
C ALA A 1259 15.57 26.57 52.68
N GLU A 1260 14.86 26.41 53.80
CA GLU A 1260 13.46 26.82 53.95
C GLU A 1260 13.32 28.35 53.98
N LEU A 1261 14.22 29.03 54.68
CA LEU A 1261 14.25 30.51 54.70
C LEU A 1261 14.56 31.10 53.32
N GLY A 1262 15.38 30.42 52.51
CA GLY A 1262 15.66 30.78 51.13
C GLY A 1262 14.42 30.83 50.26
N VAL A 1263 13.55 29.82 50.40
CA VAL A 1263 12.24 29.79 49.72
C VAL A 1263 11.36 30.93 50.21
N LEU A 1264 11.23 31.14 51.53
CA LEU A 1264 10.39 32.23 52.06
C LEU A 1264 10.88 33.61 51.62
N LEU A 1265 12.20 33.82 51.54
CA LEU A 1265 12.77 35.07 51.03
C LEU A 1265 12.33 35.32 49.59
N ALA A 1266 12.21 34.28 48.76
CA ALA A 1266 11.78 34.41 47.37
C ALA A 1266 10.31 34.86 47.24
N TYR A 1267 9.44 34.39 48.14
CA TYR A 1267 8.03 34.73 48.16
C TYR A 1267 7.70 36.02 48.95
N ALA A 1268 8.70 36.64 49.59
CA ALA A 1268 8.56 37.93 50.29
C ALA A 1268 8.56 39.15 49.36
N LYS A 1269 8.99 38.96 48.12
CA LYS A 1269 8.83 39.94 47.02
C LYS A 1269 7.37 39.99 46.58
#